data_AF-A0A7C5H934-F1
#
_entry.id   AF-A0A7C5H934-F1
#
_cell.length_a   1.000
_cell.length_b   1.000
_cell.length_c   1.000
_cell.angle_alpha   90.00
_cell.angle_beta   90.00
_cell.angle_gamma   90.00
#
_symmetry.space_group_name_H-M   'P 1'
#
loop_
_entity.id
_entity.type
_entity.pdbx_description
1 polymer ?
#
loop_
_entity_poly.entity_id
_entity_poly.type
_entity_poly.pdbx_seq_one_letter_code
_entity_poly.pdbx_strand_id
1 'polypeptide(L)'
;SQGEGKLGGKSSGIYLAQKIIEKESEKQKELKNIKFTKSWYITSDTMMNVIRYNDMDDIVYIKYQEPGEIKQEHSFLEQILKNCTFPPDIVSGLHKILREVGDKPIIVRSSSLLEDSFGASFSGKYKSLFLVNTGTEEEKVSALINAISEVYASTFALDPIEYRKEKGLLDFSEEMGILIQGVVGTRIGPYYLPAYAGVALSNNEFRWSPRIRREDGIIRLVAGLGTRAVDRMGNDYPVLVAPNRPEIHVNTLIDETIQYSQHYMDVINLEKGTMETIKATELMRQYWDDYPQVNKIVSAHKEGTLSPVQGIILDIENADLVVTFNELIEKSDFIPQMKAILNTLKLNLGTPVDIEFAHDGRDLYLLQCRPQYQTIEQDRIPVPKNIPPNRKIFTANKYVTTSHIDNIEYIVYVDPNGYENLQERDQMLGVARAIGCLNKKLPKRKFILMGPGRWGSRGDIKLGVPVQYNDINKTSLLIEIARKKGAYLPDLSFGTHFFQDLVEANIHYLPLYPDETENVFNEKLLDTAPNKLSEYAPRYSEFKNVIKVIKISEIADGGTLSIIMDGEANTALAYLVPPDHWEWRKNKAEEIARTIDQELYGIKAIYIIGSTKNGTAGPASDLDLVIHVEATEEQKEQLMLWLKGQDLKLVEENKERTGIETETILDIHLVTDEDIEKNTSWASHINSPYDPAKKLDIPPREN
;
A
#
# COMPACT_ATOMS: atom_id res chain seq x y z
N SER A 1 -0.68 35.95 0.06
CA SER A 1 0.66 35.58 -0.46
C SER A 1 1.77 36.33 0.29
N GLN A 2 1.79 36.26 1.62
CA GLN A 2 2.92 36.75 2.44
C GLN A 2 3.70 35.61 3.12
N GLY A 3 3.33 34.35 2.87
CA GLY A 3 4.06 33.19 3.39
C GLY A 3 5.35 32.93 2.61
N GLU A 4 6.40 32.54 3.34
CA GLU A 4 7.69 32.10 2.80
C GLU A 4 7.73 30.57 2.62
N GLY A 5 6.71 29.87 3.14
CA GLY A 5 6.57 28.42 3.06
C GLY A 5 6.34 27.88 1.64
N LYS A 6 6.54 26.57 1.50
CA LYS A 6 6.39 25.84 0.22
C LYS A 6 4.93 25.40 0.00
N LEU A 7 4.61 24.96 -1.21
CA LEU A 7 3.24 24.54 -1.59
C LEU A 7 2.95 23.04 -1.35
N GLY A 8 4.00 22.24 -1.12
CA GLY A 8 3.93 20.77 -1.00
C GLY A 8 3.68 20.04 -2.33
N GLY A 9 3.75 18.72 -2.30
CA GLY A 9 3.89 17.91 -3.52
C GLY A 9 2.67 17.86 -4.43
N LYS A 10 1.45 17.81 -3.89
CA LYS A 10 0.24 17.82 -4.74
C LYS A 10 0.10 19.13 -5.51
N SER A 11 0.36 20.25 -4.85
CA SER A 11 0.32 21.59 -5.44
C SER A 11 1.42 21.79 -6.49
N SER A 12 2.67 21.43 -6.15
CA SER A 12 3.81 21.53 -7.06
C SER A 12 3.59 20.67 -8.31
N GLY A 13 3.13 19.43 -8.13
CA GLY A 13 2.91 18.47 -9.20
C GLY A 13 1.86 18.91 -10.21
N ILE A 14 0.69 19.39 -9.75
CA ILE A 14 -0.36 19.88 -10.68
C ILE A 14 0.07 21.16 -11.40
N TYR A 15 0.76 22.08 -10.72
CA TYR A 15 1.26 23.31 -11.33
C TYR A 15 2.29 23.02 -12.42
N LEU A 16 3.23 22.10 -12.16
CA LEU A 16 4.23 21.68 -13.13
C LEU A 16 3.58 20.98 -14.33
N ALA A 17 2.63 20.07 -14.08
CA ALA A 17 1.87 19.41 -15.13
C ALA A 17 1.12 20.42 -16.02
N GLN A 18 0.51 21.45 -15.42
CA GLN A 18 -0.13 22.53 -16.16
C GLN A 18 0.85 23.22 -17.12
N LYS A 19 2.04 23.59 -16.65
CA LYS A 19 3.04 24.28 -17.49
C LYS A 19 3.56 23.39 -18.62
N ILE A 20 3.76 22.10 -18.35
CA ILE A 20 4.19 21.13 -19.38
C ILE A 20 3.11 20.99 -20.45
N ILE A 21 1.84 20.78 -20.05
CA ILE A 21 0.73 20.59 -20.99
C ILE A 21 0.47 21.87 -21.80
N GLU A 22 0.47 23.04 -21.17
CA GLU A 22 0.33 24.33 -21.86
C GLU A 22 1.37 24.48 -22.97
N LYS A 23 2.64 24.21 -22.67
CA LYS A 23 3.75 24.30 -23.63
C LYS A 23 3.65 23.27 -24.76
N GLU A 24 3.37 22.01 -24.45
CA GLU A 24 3.35 20.95 -25.47
C GLU A 24 2.05 20.94 -26.28
N SER A 25 0.98 21.59 -25.81
CA SER A 25 -0.27 21.76 -26.56
C SER A 25 -0.13 22.57 -27.85
N GLU A 26 0.93 23.37 -27.97
CA GLU A 26 1.29 24.07 -29.21
C GLU A 26 1.74 23.10 -30.32
N LYS A 27 2.33 21.97 -29.93
CA LYS A 27 2.91 20.97 -30.84
C LYS A 27 2.00 19.77 -31.06
N GLN A 28 1.19 19.41 -30.06
CA GLN A 28 0.36 18.23 -30.06
C GLN A 28 -1.13 18.57 -29.95
N LYS A 29 -1.92 18.21 -30.96
CA LYS A 29 -3.35 18.54 -31.02
C LYS A 29 -4.16 17.86 -29.92
N GLU A 30 -3.75 16.66 -29.50
CA GLU A 30 -4.42 15.86 -28.47
C GLU A 30 -4.33 16.50 -27.08
N LEU A 31 -3.36 17.40 -26.88
CA LEU A 31 -3.21 18.15 -25.63
C LEU A 31 -4.01 19.46 -25.63
N LYS A 32 -4.68 19.80 -26.74
CA LYS A 32 -5.54 20.98 -26.81
C LYS A 32 -6.82 20.72 -26.02
N ASN A 33 -7.32 21.76 -25.37
CA ASN A 33 -8.56 21.74 -24.57
C ASN A 33 -8.50 20.92 -23.27
N ILE A 34 -7.30 20.55 -22.80
CA ILE A 34 -7.14 20.08 -21.42
C ILE A 34 -7.28 21.28 -20.49
N LYS A 35 -8.15 21.16 -19.50
CA LYS A 35 -8.38 22.21 -18.51
C LYS A 35 -7.75 21.86 -17.17
N PHE A 36 -7.55 22.89 -16.37
CA PHE A 36 -7.12 22.80 -14.99
C PHE A 36 -8.16 23.53 -14.14
N THR A 37 -8.48 22.96 -12.99
CA THR A 37 -9.40 23.60 -12.05
C THR A 37 -8.73 24.84 -11.44
N LYS A 38 -9.55 25.86 -11.15
CA LYS A 38 -9.07 27.00 -10.37
C LYS A 38 -8.63 26.47 -9.01
N SER A 39 -7.38 26.75 -8.69
CA SER A 39 -6.68 26.22 -7.52
C SER A 39 -6.14 27.39 -6.71
N TRP A 40 -6.35 27.33 -5.39
CA TRP A 40 -5.80 28.26 -4.42
C TRP A 40 -4.93 27.49 -3.44
N TYR A 41 -3.91 28.15 -2.92
CA TYR A 41 -2.88 27.50 -2.14
C TYR A 41 -2.66 28.23 -0.83
N ILE A 42 -2.55 27.47 0.25
CA ILE A 42 -2.06 27.92 1.55
C ILE A 42 -0.68 27.29 1.76
N THR A 43 0.31 28.13 2.04
CA THR A 43 1.70 27.72 2.21
C THR A 43 1.90 26.92 3.50
N SER A 44 2.89 26.03 3.50
CA SER A 44 3.12 25.03 4.56
C SER A 44 3.42 25.64 5.94
N ASP A 45 4.06 26.82 5.96
CA ASP A 45 4.34 27.63 7.15
C ASP A 45 3.08 28.09 7.90
N THR A 46 1.93 28.17 7.21
CA THR A 46 0.66 28.58 7.80
C THR A 46 0.23 27.64 8.92
N MET A 47 0.50 26.34 8.80
CA MET A 47 0.20 25.38 9.86
C MET A 47 0.92 25.76 11.16
N MET A 48 2.24 26.01 11.07
CA MET A 48 3.04 26.41 12.22
C MET A 48 2.64 27.79 12.76
N ASN A 49 2.21 28.71 11.90
CA ASN A 49 1.71 30.01 12.32
C ASN A 49 0.40 29.88 13.11
N VAL A 50 -0.52 29.01 12.69
CA VAL A 50 -1.77 28.75 13.42
C VAL A 50 -1.46 28.09 14.77
N ILE A 51 -0.56 27.12 14.82
CA ILE A 51 -0.14 26.45 16.05
C ILE A 51 0.45 27.46 17.05
N ARG A 52 1.40 28.28 16.60
CA ARG A 52 2.04 29.33 17.41
C ARG A 52 1.06 30.41 17.86
N TYR A 53 0.14 30.81 17.00
CA TYR A 53 -0.86 31.83 17.34
C TYR A 53 -1.81 31.39 18.47
N ASN A 54 -1.94 30.09 18.71
CA ASN A 54 -2.78 29.51 19.75
C ASN A 54 -1.97 28.93 20.93
N ASP A 55 -0.66 29.24 21.03
CA ASP A 55 0.23 28.74 22.09
C ASP A 55 0.27 27.20 22.21
N MET A 56 0.22 26.49 21.08
CA MET A 56 0.15 25.03 21.01
C MET A 56 1.44 24.37 20.52
N ASP A 57 2.60 24.97 20.75
CA ASP A 57 3.88 24.48 20.22
C ASP A 57 4.18 23.02 20.61
N ASP A 58 3.68 22.56 21.75
CA ASP A 58 3.93 21.22 22.27
C ASP A 58 3.29 20.08 21.45
N ILE A 59 2.32 20.36 20.57
CA ILE A 59 1.65 19.31 19.78
C ILE A 59 2.60 18.58 18.84
N VAL A 60 3.74 19.20 18.51
CA VAL A 60 4.76 18.57 17.66
C VAL A 60 5.42 17.36 18.32
N TYR A 61 5.33 17.24 19.65
CA TYR A 61 5.91 16.13 20.41
C TYR A 61 5.04 14.87 20.43
N ILE A 62 3.76 14.94 20.02
CA ILE A 62 2.85 13.79 19.91
C ILE A 62 3.48 12.67 19.07
N LYS A 63 4.29 13.02 18.06
CA LYS A 63 4.97 12.04 17.19
C LYS A 63 5.96 11.11 17.92
N TYR A 64 6.34 11.43 19.16
CA TYR A 64 7.26 10.64 19.99
C TYR A 64 6.56 9.77 21.04
N GLN A 65 5.23 9.82 21.12
CA GLN A 65 4.43 9.03 22.06
C GLN A 65 4.19 7.59 21.57
N GLU A 66 3.65 6.76 22.47
CA GLU A 66 3.28 5.39 22.11
C GLU A 66 2.00 5.35 21.23
N PRO A 67 1.84 4.36 20.32
CA PRO A 67 0.73 4.31 19.37
C PRO A 67 -0.68 4.44 19.98
N GLY A 68 -0.87 3.86 21.17
CA GLY A 68 -2.14 3.96 21.90
C GLY A 68 -2.46 5.38 22.37
N GLU A 69 -1.45 6.12 22.80
CA GLU A 69 -1.55 7.50 23.27
C GLU A 69 -1.84 8.45 22.10
N ILE A 70 -1.08 8.31 20.99
CA ILE A 70 -1.29 9.09 19.76
C ILE A 70 -2.75 8.99 19.30
N LYS A 71 -3.31 7.77 19.29
CA LYS A 71 -4.69 7.54 18.86
C LYS A 71 -5.71 8.23 19.76
N GLN A 72 -5.47 8.22 21.07
CA GLN A 72 -6.33 8.88 22.04
C GLN A 72 -6.23 10.40 21.89
N GLU A 73 -5.02 10.95 21.86
CA GLU A 73 -4.77 12.40 21.74
C GLU A 73 -5.29 12.99 20.43
N HIS A 74 -5.17 12.26 19.31
CA HIS A 74 -5.61 12.74 18.00
C HIS A 74 -7.09 13.18 17.98
N SER A 75 -7.97 12.45 18.69
CA SER A 75 -9.40 12.79 18.75
C SER A 75 -9.64 14.11 19.48
N PHE A 76 -8.85 14.42 20.51
CA PHE A 76 -8.89 15.70 21.21
C PHE A 76 -8.26 16.81 20.37
N LEU A 77 -7.11 16.54 19.75
CA LEU A 77 -6.39 17.49 18.92
C LEU A 77 -7.23 17.98 17.74
N GLU A 78 -7.99 17.08 17.10
CA GLU A 78 -8.89 17.47 16.00
C GLU A 78 -9.93 18.50 16.48
N GLN A 79 -10.50 18.32 17.68
CA GLN A 79 -11.45 19.27 18.26
C GLN A 79 -10.77 20.58 18.68
N ILE A 80 -9.56 20.51 19.22
CA ILE A 80 -8.78 21.70 19.59
C ILE A 80 -8.50 22.54 18.34
N LEU A 81 -7.97 21.92 17.27
CA LEU A 81 -7.67 22.61 16.01
C LEU A 81 -8.91 23.22 15.35
N LYS A 82 -10.06 22.53 15.39
CA LYS A 82 -11.34 23.08 14.88
C LYS A 82 -11.81 24.33 15.63
N ASN A 83 -11.40 24.50 16.89
CA ASN A 83 -11.73 25.65 17.73
C ASN A 83 -10.59 26.69 17.82
N CYS A 84 -9.49 26.49 17.07
CA CYS A 84 -8.38 27.43 17.07
C CYS A 84 -8.71 28.73 16.35
N THR A 85 -8.08 29.82 16.80
CA THR A 85 -8.18 31.11 16.13
C THR A 85 -7.20 31.16 14.97
N PHE A 86 -7.70 31.35 13.75
CA PHE A 86 -6.87 31.57 12.58
C PHE A 86 -6.42 33.03 12.51
N PRO A 87 -5.17 33.30 12.09
CA PRO A 87 -4.70 34.67 11.87
C PRO A 87 -5.63 35.47 10.93
N PRO A 88 -5.93 36.76 11.22
CA PRO A 88 -6.92 37.54 10.47
C PRO A 88 -6.64 37.69 8.97
N ASP A 89 -5.36 37.70 8.58
CA ASP A 89 -4.92 37.76 7.19
C ASP A 89 -5.25 36.47 6.44
N ILE A 90 -5.10 35.30 7.08
CA ILE A 90 -5.51 34.01 6.53
C ILE A 90 -7.03 33.98 6.34
N VAL A 91 -7.80 34.37 7.36
CA VAL A 91 -9.27 34.44 7.30
C VAL A 91 -9.73 35.35 6.16
N SER A 92 -9.12 36.54 6.02
CA SER A 92 -9.43 37.45 4.90
C SER A 92 -9.11 36.82 3.54
N GLY A 93 -8.05 36.02 3.44
CA GLY A 93 -7.73 35.24 2.25
C GLY A 93 -8.80 34.21 1.92
N LEU A 94 -9.31 33.49 2.93
CA LEU A 94 -10.38 32.49 2.76
C LEU A 94 -11.69 33.12 2.25
N HIS A 95 -12.08 34.28 2.78
CA HIS A 95 -13.22 35.04 2.25
C HIS A 95 -13.07 35.37 0.76
N LYS A 96 -11.86 35.79 0.35
CA LYS A 96 -11.58 36.09 -1.05
C LYS A 96 -11.72 34.85 -1.94
N ILE A 97 -11.21 33.71 -1.48
CA ILE A 97 -11.33 32.42 -2.19
C ILE A 97 -12.80 32.07 -2.39
N LEU A 98 -13.62 32.11 -1.33
CA LEU A 98 -15.04 31.77 -1.40
C LEU A 98 -15.82 32.70 -2.34
N ARG A 99 -15.50 34.00 -2.37
CA ARG A 99 -16.10 34.94 -3.33
C ARG A 99 -15.73 34.64 -4.77
N GLU A 100 -14.51 34.18 -5.04
CA GLU A 100 -14.06 33.79 -6.39
C GLU A 100 -14.65 32.45 -6.86
N VAL A 101 -14.87 31.52 -5.92
CA VAL A 101 -15.49 30.21 -6.17
C VAL A 101 -16.99 30.34 -6.44
N GLY A 102 -17.68 31.21 -5.72
CA GLY A 102 -19.14 31.32 -5.73
C GLY A 102 -19.82 30.19 -4.97
N ASP A 103 -20.87 29.61 -5.54
CA ASP A 103 -21.68 28.53 -4.94
C ASP A 103 -21.28 27.13 -5.42
N LYS A 104 -20.10 26.99 -6.02
CA LYS A 104 -19.61 25.69 -6.49
C LYS A 104 -18.99 24.91 -5.34
N PRO A 105 -19.19 23.58 -5.25
CA PRO A 105 -18.48 22.76 -4.30
C PRO A 105 -16.95 22.88 -4.46
N ILE A 106 -16.25 22.77 -3.35
CA ILE A 106 -14.78 22.82 -3.29
C ILE A 106 -14.24 21.57 -2.61
N ILE A 107 -12.97 21.27 -2.86
CA ILE A 107 -12.23 20.24 -2.15
C ILE A 107 -10.99 20.86 -1.51
N VAL A 108 -10.77 20.54 -0.24
CA VAL A 108 -9.60 20.93 0.55
C VAL A 108 -8.68 19.72 0.64
N ARG A 109 -7.51 19.79 0.02
CA ARG A 109 -6.54 18.71 -0.08
C ARG A 109 -5.27 19.03 0.71
N SER A 110 -4.81 18.06 1.47
CA SER A 110 -3.47 18.03 2.08
C SER A 110 -2.38 18.01 1.00
N SER A 111 -1.37 18.86 1.13
CA SER A 111 -0.18 18.90 0.26
C SER A 111 1.09 18.86 1.12
N SER A 112 1.58 17.63 1.38
CA SER A 112 2.74 17.39 2.25
C SER A 112 4.03 17.88 1.61
N LEU A 113 4.95 18.38 2.44
CA LEU A 113 6.27 18.81 1.98
C LEU A 113 7.29 17.66 1.88
N LEU A 114 7.13 16.61 2.69
CA LEU A 114 8.00 15.44 2.65
C LEU A 114 7.85 14.65 1.34
N GLU A 115 6.68 14.72 0.70
CA GLU A 115 6.45 14.14 -0.64
C GLU A 115 7.44 14.65 -1.69
N ASP A 116 7.75 15.96 -1.68
CA ASP A 116 8.65 16.59 -2.65
C ASP A 116 10.13 16.36 -2.31
N SER A 117 10.46 16.26 -1.03
CA SER A 117 11.85 16.35 -0.56
C SER A 117 12.58 15.00 -0.52
N PHE A 118 11.85 13.90 -0.29
CA PHE A 118 12.45 12.58 -0.03
C PHE A 118 11.92 11.45 -0.92
N GLY A 119 11.05 11.75 -1.90
CA GLY A 119 10.45 10.72 -2.76
C GLY A 119 9.55 9.73 -2.01
N ALA A 120 9.12 10.08 -0.79
CA ALA A 120 8.17 9.30 0.00
C ALA A 120 6.74 9.58 -0.46
N SER A 121 5.97 8.55 -0.79
CA SER A 121 4.56 8.70 -1.20
C SER A 121 3.63 8.61 0.02
N PHE A 122 3.02 9.73 0.40
CA PHE A 122 2.03 9.79 1.47
C PHE A 122 0.59 9.56 0.95
N SER A 123 0.47 8.86 -0.19
CA SER A 123 -0.80 8.55 -0.84
C SER A 123 -1.83 7.97 0.14
N GLY A 124 -2.97 8.64 0.28
CA GLY A 124 -4.08 8.19 1.12
C GLY A 124 -3.86 8.32 2.64
N LYS A 125 -2.73 8.87 3.10
CA LYS A 125 -2.41 9.00 4.54
C LYS A 125 -2.94 10.29 5.15
N TYR A 126 -3.06 11.33 4.33
CA TYR A 126 -3.58 12.62 4.73
C TYR A 126 -4.97 12.88 4.15
N LYS A 127 -5.82 13.59 4.91
CA LYS A 127 -7.22 13.82 4.54
C LYS A 127 -7.38 14.73 3.32
N SER A 128 -8.45 14.51 2.56
CA SER A 128 -8.98 15.43 1.55
C SER A 128 -10.49 15.53 1.74
N LEU A 129 -11.03 16.74 1.89
CA LEU A 129 -12.39 16.97 2.34
C LEU A 129 -13.18 17.75 1.29
N PHE A 130 -14.32 17.19 0.87
CA PHE A 130 -15.27 17.88 0.00
C PHE A 130 -16.19 18.78 0.82
N LEU A 131 -16.39 20.00 0.34
CA LEU A 131 -17.32 20.98 0.90
C LEU A 131 -18.34 21.35 -0.16
N VAL A 132 -19.61 21.25 0.19
CA VAL A 132 -20.73 21.58 -0.70
C VAL A 132 -20.77 23.08 -1.03
N ASN A 133 -20.23 23.90 -0.12
CA ASN A 133 -20.11 25.35 -0.28
C ASN A 133 -21.47 26.05 -0.49
N THR A 134 -22.45 25.67 0.34
CA THR A 134 -23.78 26.26 0.43
C THR A 134 -23.97 26.95 1.79
N GLY A 135 -24.95 27.86 1.90
CA GLY A 135 -25.22 28.64 3.11
C GLY A 135 -24.77 30.10 3.03
N THR A 136 -24.76 30.77 4.18
CA THR A 136 -24.27 32.14 4.37
C THR A 136 -22.75 32.23 4.20
N GLU A 137 -22.21 33.45 4.00
CA GLU A 137 -20.76 33.64 3.85
C GLU A 137 -20.01 33.15 5.10
N GLU A 138 -20.57 33.39 6.29
CA GLU A 138 -20.04 32.97 7.58
C GLU A 138 -20.04 31.44 7.74
N GLU A 139 -21.13 30.75 7.36
CA GLU A 139 -21.20 29.29 7.39
C GLU A 139 -20.17 28.66 6.44
N LYS A 140 -20.02 29.22 5.24
CA LYS A 140 -19.03 28.75 4.25
C LYS A 140 -17.60 28.92 4.74
N VAL A 141 -17.28 30.06 5.35
CA VAL A 141 -15.96 30.33 5.93
C VAL A 141 -15.69 29.39 7.09
N SER A 142 -16.66 29.21 7.99
CA SER A 142 -16.56 28.28 9.12
C SER A 142 -16.32 26.83 8.64
N ALA A 143 -17.07 26.36 7.64
CA ALA A 143 -16.87 25.05 7.04
C ALA A 143 -15.48 24.89 6.41
N LEU A 144 -14.97 25.93 5.74
CA LEU A 144 -13.63 25.92 5.14
C LEU A 144 -12.52 25.89 6.21
N ILE A 145 -12.65 26.69 7.27
CA ILE A 145 -11.72 26.67 8.41
C ILE A 145 -11.73 25.29 9.09
N ASN A 146 -12.91 24.71 9.30
CA ASN A 146 -13.03 23.37 9.89
C ASN A 146 -12.34 22.30 9.03
N ALA A 147 -12.51 22.34 7.71
CA ALA A 147 -11.84 21.41 6.81
C ALA A 147 -10.32 21.58 6.80
N ILE A 148 -9.83 22.83 6.80
CA ILE A 148 -8.40 23.15 6.92
C ILE A 148 -7.83 22.61 8.24
N SER A 149 -8.55 22.83 9.34
CA SER A 149 -8.16 22.38 10.68
C SER A 149 -8.09 20.85 10.76
N GLU A 150 -9.03 20.15 10.14
CA GLU A 150 -9.05 18.69 10.09
C GLU A 150 -7.91 18.13 9.21
N VAL A 151 -7.55 18.83 8.13
CA VAL A 151 -6.35 18.50 7.34
C VAL A 151 -5.08 18.66 8.18
N TYR A 152 -4.94 19.75 8.93
CA TYR A 152 -3.81 19.93 9.85
C TYR A 152 -3.78 18.88 10.95
N ALA A 153 -4.92 18.55 11.56
CA ALA A 153 -5.02 17.49 12.57
C ALA A 153 -4.52 16.14 12.03
N SER A 154 -4.82 15.83 10.77
CA SER A 154 -4.39 14.58 10.13
C SER A 154 -2.86 14.40 10.06
N THR A 155 -2.07 15.47 10.20
CA THR A 155 -0.59 15.37 10.25
C THR A 155 -0.08 14.70 11.52
N PHE A 156 -0.88 14.70 12.57
CA PHE A 156 -0.59 14.12 13.88
C PHE A 156 -1.36 12.81 14.12
N ALA A 157 -1.95 12.23 13.08
CA ALA A 157 -2.60 10.92 13.15
C ALA A 157 -1.57 9.79 13.24
N LEU A 158 -2.01 8.63 13.74
CA LEU A 158 -1.15 7.46 13.89
C LEU A 158 -0.52 7.01 12.57
N ASP A 159 -1.32 6.79 11.53
CA ASP A 159 -0.81 6.22 10.26
C ASP A 159 0.29 7.08 9.60
N PRO A 160 0.17 8.42 9.51
CA PRO A 160 1.28 9.26 9.02
C PRO A 160 2.50 9.30 9.93
N ILE A 161 2.34 9.20 11.26
CA ILE A 161 3.46 9.15 12.21
C ILE A 161 4.22 7.83 12.06
N GLU A 162 3.52 6.69 12.09
CA GLU A 162 4.11 5.36 11.93
C GLU A 162 4.84 5.25 10.60
N TYR A 163 4.23 5.74 9.52
CA TYR A 163 4.90 5.75 8.22
C TYR A 163 6.19 6.57 8.20
N ARG A 164 6.21 7.75 8.84
CA ARG A 164 7.44 8.54 8.95
C ARG A 164 8.49 7.81 9.78
N LYS A 165 8.09 7.14 10.86
CA LYS A 165 8.98 6.31 11.69
C LYS A 165 9.59 5.18 10.85
N GLU A 166 8.79 4.46 10.07
CA GLU A 166 9.26 3.41 9.15
C GLU A 166 10.22 3.94 8.07
N LYS A 167 9.99 5.16 7.59
CA LYS A 167 10.84 5.81 6.59
C LYS A 167 12.07 6.52 7.16
N GLY A 168 12.27 6.51 8.48
CA GLY A 168 13.35 7.28 9.13
C GLY A 168 13.18 8.80 8.97
N LEU A 169 11.94 9.26 8.77
CA LEU A 169 11.56 10.66 8.56
C LEU A 169 10.92 11.31 9.79
N LEU A 170 10.90 10.64 10.94
CA LEU A 170 10.18 11.12 12.14
C LEU A 170 10.72 12.46 12.66
N ASP A 171 12.03 12.65 12.62
CA ASP A 171 12.70 13.86 13.13
C ASP A 171 12.65 15.04 12.14
N PHE A 172 12.23 14.79 10.90
CA PHE A 172 12.02 15.87 9.95
C PHE A 172 10.71 16.61 10.24
N SER A 173 10.73 17.94 10.06
CA SER A 173 9.53 18.75 10.16
C SER A 173 8.58 18.40 9.01
N GLU A 174 7.43 17.82 9.34
CA GLU A 174 6.32 17.69 8.40
C GLU A 174 5.52 19.00 8.43
N GLU A 175 5.68 19.81 7.40
CA GLU A 175 4.81 20.96 7.17
C GLU A 175 3.76 20.64 6.10
N MET A 176 2.53 21.07 6.35
CA MET A 176 1.40 20.75 5.49
C MET A 176 0.92 22.00 4.75
N GLY A 177 1.13 22.03 3.43
CA GLY A 177 0.44 22.95 2.54
C GLY A 177 -1.01 22.53 2.33
N ILE A 178 -1.86 23.47 1.91
CA ILE A 178 -3.25 23.17 1.56
C ILE A 178 -3.53 23.60 0.13
N LEU A 179 -4.10 22.66 -0.63
CA LEU A 179 -4.62 22.87 -1.97
C LEU A 179 -6.14 22.94 -1.92
N ILE A 180 -6.71 24.11 -2.21
CA ILE A 180 -8.15 24.31 -2.34
C ILE A 180 -8.49 24.33 -3.83
N GLN A 181 -9.41 23.49 -4.28
CA GLN A 181 -9.80 23.39 -5.68
C GLN A 181 -11.31 23.40 -5.84
N GLY A 182 -11.81 24.02 -6.91
CA GLY A 182 -13.20 23.83 -7.32
C GLY A 182 -13.42 22.38 -7.77
N VAL A 183 -14.50 21.76 -7.29
CA VAL A 183 -14.89 20.41 -7.74
C VAL A 183 -15.36 20.51 -9.19
N VAL A 184 -14.85 19.62 -10.05
CA VAL A 184 -15.27 19.53 -11.44
C VAL A 184 -16.61 18.80 -11.50
N GLY A 185 -17.60 19.41 -12.15
CA GLY A 185 -18.88 18.77 -12.35
C GLY A 185 -20.00 19.72 -12.78
N THR A 186 -21.18 19.14 -12.98
CA THR A 186 -22.43 19.83 -13.25
C THR A 186 -23.49 19.42 -12.23
N ARG A 187 -24.55 20.21 -12.14
CA ARG A 187 -25.71 19.87 -11.30
C ARG A 187 -26.63 18.92 -12.08
N ILE A 188 -26.97 17.79 -11.47
CA ILE A 188 -27.93 16.81 -11.96
C ILE A 188 -28.94 16.56 -10.84
N GLY A 189 -30.16 17.09 -10.98
CA GLY A 189 -31.14 17.10 -9.90
C GLY A 189 -30.61 17.76 -8.62
N PRO A 190 -30.63 17.07 -7.46
CA PRO A 190 -30.07 17.58 -6.20
C PRO A 190 -28.55 17.39 -6.07
N TYR A 191 -27.91 16.72 -7.03
CA TYR A 191 -26.52 16.32 -6.93
C TYR A 191 -25.59 17.19 -7.77
N TYR A 192 -24.33 17.26 -7.36
CA TYR A 192 -23.22 17.85 -8.11
C TYR A 192 -22.12 16.81 -8.29
N LEU A 193 -21.76 16.53 -9.55
CA LEU A 193 -20.80 15.49 -9.91
C LEU A 193 -20.23 15.73 -11.32
N PRO A 194 -19.03 15.23 -11.63
CA PRO A 194 -18.57 15.12 -13.01
C PRO A 194 -19.35 14.01 -13.74
N ALA A 195 -19.32 14.05 -15.07
CA ALA A 195 -19.88 12.97 -15.88
C ALA A 195 -19.16 11.65 -15.56
N TYR A 196 -17.83 11.73 -15.51
CA TYR A 196 -16.95 10.65 -15.09
C TYR A 196 -15.62 11.21 -14.59
N ALA A 197 -14.90 10.40 -13.83
CA ALA A 197 -13.59 10.70 -13.28
C ALA A 197 -12.71 9.44 -13.28
N GLY A 198 -11.44 9.61 -12.95
CA GLY A 198 -10.54 8.47 -12.90
C GLY A 198 -9.13 8.79 -12.47
N VAL A 199 -8.37 7.71 -12.37
CA VAL A 199 -6.92 7.73 -12.16
C VAL A 199 -6.26 7.11 -13.38
N ALA A 200 -5.17 7.69 -13.86
CA ALA A 200 -4.38 7.13 -14.95
C ALA A 200 -2.91 7.05 -14.59
N LEU A 201 -2.33 5.87 -14.73
CA LEU A 201 -0.93 5.59 -14.44
C LEU A 201 -0.21 5.25 -15.74
N SER A 202 0.96 5.84 -15.92
CA SER A 202 1.78 5.62 -17.12
C SER A 202 2.48 4.26 -17.13
N ASN A 203 2.67 3.63 -15.96
CA ASN A 203 3.08 2.24 -15.85
C ASN A 203 1.94 1.40 -15.24
N ASN A 204 1.66 0.27 -15.88
CA ASN A 204 0.70 -0.73 -15.44
C ASN A 204 1.41 -1.88 -14.71
N GLU A 205 1.31 -1.89 -13.38
CA GLU A 205 1.69 -3.05 -12.57
C GLU A 205 0.61 -4.15 -12.58
N PHE A 206 -0.61 -3.81 -13.03
CA PHE A 206 -1.76 -4.71 -13.14
C PHE A 206 -1.96 -5.13 -14.59
N ARG A 207 -0.99 -5.86 -15.13
CA ARG A 207 -1.13 -6.45 -16.47
C ARG A 207 -2.12 -7.60 -16.36
N TRP A 208 -3.18 -7.60 -17.15
CA TRP A 208 -4.17 -8.70 -17.18
C TRP A 208 -4.10 -9.48 -18.51
N SER A 209 -3.13 -9.18 -19.36
CA SER A 209 -2.91 -9.90 -20.60
C SER A 209 -1.43 -9.87 -20.96
N PRO A 210 -0.89 -10.95 -21.55
CA PRO A 210 0.53 -11.04 -21.86
C PRO A 210 0.93 -10.04 -22.96
N ARG A 211 -0.08 -9.53 -23.67
CA ARG A 211 0.02 -8.52 -24.72
C ARG A 211 0.09 -7.08 -24.17
N ILE A 212 -0.17 -6.89 -22.88
CA ILE A 212 -0.08 -5.59 -22.19
C ILE A 212 1.30 -5.51 -21.55
N ARG A 213 2.08 -4.51 -21.96
CA ARG A 213 3.38 -4.21 -21.37
C ARG A 213 3.22 -3.24 -20.21
N ARG A 214 4.26 -3.13 -19.37
CA ARG A 214 4.23 -2.23 -18.22
C ARG A 214 4.02 -0.79 -18.68
N GLU A 215 4.72 -0.36 -19.72
CA GLU A 215 4.60 0.97 -20.33
C GLU A 215 3.30 1.21 -21.11
N ASP A 216 2.40 0.22 -21.21
CA ASP A 216 1.13 0.41 -21.89
C ASP A 216 0.10 1.19 -21.03
N GLY A 217 0.43 1.43 -19.75
CA GLY A 217 -0.33 2.24 -18.80
C GLY A 217 -1.64 1.57 -18.34
N ILE A 218 -2.32 2.21 -17.38
CA ILE A 218 -3.64 1.80 -16.92
C ILE A 218 -4.48 3.02 -16.56
N ILE A 219 -5.76 3.00 -16.91
CA ILE A 219 -6.78 3.96 -16.51
C ILE A 219 -7.82 3.20 -15.68
N ARG A 220 -8.16 3.75 -14.51
CA ARG A 220 -9.31 3.35 -13.68
C ARG A 220 -10.41 4.38 -13.88
N LEU A 221 -11.49 4.01 -14.57
CA LEU A 221 -12.62 4.89 -14.87
C LEU A 221 -13.81 4.64 -13.96
N VAL A 222 -14.42 5.71 -13.47
CA VAL A 222 -15.65 5.67 -12.68
C VAL A 222 -16.62 6.79 -13.10
N ALA A 223 -17.91 6.52 -13.01
CA ALA A 223 -18.97 7.52 -13.06
C ALA A 223 -19.05 8.26 -11.71
N GLY A 224 -19.38 9.55 -11.76
CA GLY A 224 -19.38 10.42 -10.57
C GLY A 224 -17.98 10.79 -10.09
N LEU A 225 -17.85 11.10 -8.80
CA LEU A 225 -16.59 11.55 -8.22
C LEU A 225 -15.49 10.48 -8.30
N GLY A 226 -14.24 10.93 -8.45
CA GLY A 226 -13.07 10.06 -8.63
C GLY A 226 -12.64 9.27 -7.39
N THR A 227 -13.32 9.41 -6.25
CA THR A 227 -13.02 8.70 -4.99
C THR A 227 -12.97 7.19 -5.20
N ARG A 228 -13.91 6.61 -5.95
CA ARG A 228 -13.94 5.16 -6.26
C ARG A 228 -12.88 4.69 -7.25
N ALA A 229 -12.23 5.61 -7.97
CA ALA A 229 -11.08 5.24 -8.79
C ALA A 229 -9.79 5.14 -7.96
N VAL A 230 -9.70 5.95 -6.89
CA VAL A 230 -8.57 6.01 -5.95
C VAL A 230 -8.71 4.92 -4.86
N ASP A 231 -9.87 4.88 -4.22
CA ASP A 231 -10.18 3.98 -3.12
C ASP A 231 -10.63 2.62 -3.63
N ARG A 232 -10.11 1.56 -3.02
CA ARG A 232 -10.43 0.17 -3.37
C ARG A 232 -11.69 -0.27 -2.61
N MET A 233 -12.79 -0.44 -3.32
CA MET A 233 -14.09 -0.83 -2.74
C MET A 233 -14.33 -2.31 -2.98
N GLY A 234 -14.43 -3.11 -1.92
CA GLY A 234 -14.46 -4.58 -2.03
C GLY A 234 -15.63 -5.21 -2.80
N ASN A 235 -16.67 -4.45 -3.17
CA ASN A 235 -17.85 -4.92 -3.91
C ASN A 235 -18.27 -3.96 -5.05
N ASP A 236 -17.37 -3.09 -5.54
CA ASP A 236 -17.67 -2.14 -6.61
C ASP A 236 -16.41 -1.88 -7.45
N TYR A 237 -16.52 -1.92 -8.78
CA TYR A 237 -15.35 -2.07 -9.64
C TYR A 237 -15.23 -0.91 -10.65
N PRO A 238 -14.08 -0.23 -10.72
CA PRO A 238 -13.82 0.72 -11.79
C PRO A 238 -13.59 -0.01 -13.12
N VAL A 239 -13.94 0.63 -14.22
CA VAL A 239 -13.60 0.10 -15.55
C VAL A 239 -12.11 0.32 -15.81
N LEU A 240 -11.38 -0.79 -15.99
CA LEU A 240 -9.94 -0.78 -16.27
C LEU A 240 -9.67 -0.75 -17.77
N VAL A 241 -8.82 0.18 -18.21
CA VAL A 241 -8.40 0.30 -19.61
C VAL A 241 -6.90 0.46 -19.69
N ALA A 242 -6.23 -0.34 -20.52
CA ALA A 242 -4.84 -0.10 -20.87
C ALA A 242 -4.82 0.91 -22.03
N PRO A 243 -4.43 2.19 -21.83
CA PRO A 243 -4.56 3.20 -22.86
C PRO A 243 -3.86 2.76 -24.14
N ASN A 244 -2.63 2.22 -24.08
CA ASN A 244 -1.91 1.77 -25.29
C ASN A 244 -2.44 0.47 -25.92
N ARG A 245 -3.36 -0.24 -25.25
CA ARG A 245 -3.99 -1.49 -25.70
C ARG A 245 -5.48 -1.54 -25.32
N PRO A 246 -6.29 -0.56 -25.76
CA PRO A 246 -7.67 -0.42 -25.27
C PRO A 246 -8.58 -1.56 -25.74
N GLU A 247 -8.17 -2.30 -26.79
CA GLU A 247 -8.88 -3.46 -27.32
C GLU A 247 -8.81 -4.71 -26.41
N ILE A 248 -7.97 -4.68 -25.38
CA ILE A 248 -7.75 -5.81 -24.48
C ILE A 248 -8.51 -5.56 -23.18
N HIS A 249 -9.76 -6.01 -23.14
CA HIS A 249 -10.61 -5.91 -21.95
C HIS A 249 -10.19 -6.89 -20.85
N VAL A 250 -10.46 -6.52 -19.60
CA VAL A 250 -10.26 -7.42 -18.46
C VAL A 250 -11.32 -8.52 -18.46
N ASN A 251 -12.59 -8.15 -18.59
CA ASN A 251 -13.70 -9.08 -18.63
C ASN A 251 -14.09 -9.30 -20.10
N THR A 252 -14.01 -10.55 -20.55
CA THR A 252 -14.33 -10.91 -21.95
C THR A 252 -15.74 -11.48 -22.09
N LEU A 253 -16.28 -12.06 -21.01
CA LEU A 253 -17.66 -12.55 -20.95
C LEU A 253 -18.60 -11.44 -20.50
N ILE A 254 -19.80 -11.42 -21.06
CA ILE A 254 -20.79 -10.36 -20.78
C ILE A 254 -21.27 -10.43 -19.33
N ASP A 255 -21.57 -11.62 -18.82
CA ASP A 255 -21.97 -11.82 -17.42
C ASP A 255 -20.88 -11.32 -16.45
N GLU A 256 -19.60 -11.48 -16.81
CA GLU A 256 -18.48 -10.93 -16.02
C GLU A 256 -18.47 -9.40 -16.10
N THR A 257 -18.62 -8.82 -17.29
CA THR A 257 -18.70 -7.36 -17.44
C THR A 257 -19.83 -6.75 -16.61
N ILE A 258 -20.99 -7.41 -16.52
CA ILE A 258 -22.12 -6.93 -15.70
C ILE A 258 -21.80 -7.07 -14.21
N GLN A 259 -21.33 -8.24 -13.78
CA GLN A 259 -21.05 -8.50 -12.37
C GLN A 259 -19.96 -7.57 -11.82
N TYR A 260 -18.89 -7.37 -12.58
CA TYR A 260 -17.70 -6.58 -12.23
C TYR A 260 -17.75 -5.18 -12.87
N SER A 261 -18.95 -4.61 -12.98
CA SER A 261 -19.16 -3.21 -13.34
C SER A 261 -19.29 -2.34 -12.09
N GLN A 262 -19.27 -1.02 -12.31
CA GLN A 262 -19.58 -0.06 -11.28
C GLN A 262 -21.10 -0.02 -11.02
N HIS A 263 -21.50 -0.34 -9.80
CA HIS A 263 -22.88 -0.30 -9.32
C HIS A 263 -23.19 0.99 -8.58
N TYR A 264 -22.20 1.57 -7.89
CA TYR A 264 -22.38 2.74 -7.05
C TYR A 264 -21.48 3.90 -7.50
N MET A 265 -21.94 5.13 -7.31
CA MET A 265 -21.14 6.34 -7.53
C MET A 265 -21.20 7.25 -6.31
N ASP A 266 -20.13 7.99 -6.08
CA ASP A 266 -20.09 9.02 -5.05
C ASP A 266 -20.44 10.38 -5.68
N VAL A 267 -21.29 11.12 -4.99
CA VAL A 267 -21.86 12.40 -5.44
C VAL A 267 -21.91 13.41 -4.30
N ILE A 268 -21.96 14.70 -4.64
CA ILE A 268 -22.21 15.76 -3.65
C ILE A 268 -23.70 16.09 -3.66
N ASN A 269 -24.42 15.81 -2.57
CA ASN A 269 -25.82 16.20 -2.41
C ASN A 269 -25.90 17.67 -1.95
N LEU A 270 -26.35 18.55 -2.86
CA LEU A 270 -26.43 19.99 -2.62
C LEU A 270 -27.53 20.37 -1.61
N GLU A 271 -28.57 19.54 -1.50
CA GLU A 271 -29.72 19.80 -0.62
C GLU A 271 -29.43 19.38 0.82
N LYS A 272 -28.77 18.23 1.00
CA LYS A 272 -28.37 17.73 2.33
C LYS A 272 -27.05 18.32 2.82
N GLY A 273 -26.26 18.91 1.93
CA GLY A 273 -24.96 19.48 2.29
C GLY A 273 -23.89 18.42 2.58
N THR A 274 -24.02 17.21 2.03
CA THR A 274 -23.11 16.08 2.31
C THR A 274 -22.73 15.30 1.06
N MET A 275 -21.62 14.57 1.12
CA MET A 275 -21.30 13.51 0.16
C MET A 275 -22.20 12.30 0.39
N GLU A 276 -22.61 11.65 -0.69
CA GLU A 276 -23.42 10.43 -0.63
C GLU A 276 -22.92 9.40 -1.65
N THR A 277 -23.08 8.12 -1.30
CA THR A 277 -22.96 7.02 -2.24
C THR A 277 -24.34 6.58 -2.67
N ILE A 278 -24.59 6.58 -3.98
CA ILE A 278 -25.88 6.19 -4.57
C ILE A 278 -25.66 5.18 -5.70
N LYS A 279 -26.72 4.48 -6.11
CA LYS A 279 -26.65 3.57 -7.25
C LYS A 279 -26.53 4.36 -8.55
N ALA A 280 -25.52 4.04 -9.34
CA ALA A 280 -25.16 4.80 -10.52
C ALA A 280 -26.26 4.78 -11.59
N THR A 281 -26.78 3.59 -11.88
CA THR A 281 -27.76 3.36 -12.94
C THR A 281 -29.16 3.87 -12.60
N GLU A 282 -29.52 3.95 -11.31
CA GLU A 282 -30.78 4.56 -10.86
C GLU A 282 -30.77 6.07 -11.09
N LEU A 283 -29.68 6.76 -10.75
CA LEU A 283 -29.52 8.20 -11.01
C LEU A 283 -29.56 8.50 -12.52
N MET A 284 -28.77 7.75 -13.30
CA MET A 284 -28.69 7.95 -14.76
C MET A 284 -30.04 7.72 -15.44
N ARG A 285 -30.83 6.76 -14.96
CA ARG A 285 -32.19 6.51 -15.46
C ARG A 285 -33.12 7.68 -15.14
N GLN A 286 -33.08 8.18 -13.91
CA GLN A 286 -33.94 9.26 -13.46
C GLN A 286 -33.65 10.59 -14.16
N TYR A 287 -32.38 10.87 -14.46
CA TYR A 287 -31.92 12.15 -15.04
C TYR A 287 -31.26 11.96 -16.40
N TRP A 288 -31.75 11.03 -17.22
CA TRP A 288 -31.09 10.63 -18.46
C TRP A 288 -30.75 11.81 -19.39
N ASP A 289 -31.71 12.71 -19.62
CA ASP A 289 -31.54 13.85 -20.53
C ASP A 289 -30.61 14.93 -19.98
N ASP A 290 -30.51 15.04 -18.64
CA ASP A 290 -29.67 16.01 -17.95
C ASP A 290 -28.25 15.46 -17.69
N TYR A 291 -28.07 14.14 -17.70
CA TYR A 291 -26.79 13.51 -17.39
C TYR A 291 -25.81 13.66 -18.56
N PRO A 292 -24.68 14.38 -18.40
CA PRO A 292 -23.78 14.66 -19.51
C PRO A 292 -23.12 13.40 -20.07
N GLN A 293 -23.22 13.21 -21.39
CA GLN A 293 -22.63 12.07 -22.10
C GLN A 293 -23.02 10.70 -21.53
N VAL A 294 -24.21 10.54 -20.94
CA VAL A 294 -24.66 9.27 -20.33
C VAL A 294 -24.56 8.09 -21.29
N ASN A 295 -24.88 8.30 -22.57
CA ASN A 295 -24.78 7.31 -23.64
C ASN A 295 -23.34 6.83 -23.93
N LYS A 296 -22.33 7.57 -23.46
CA LYS A 296 -20.92 7.15 -23.53
C LYS A 296 -20.45 6.35 -22.32
N ILE A 297 -21.19 6.42 -21.22
CA ILE A 297 -20.83 5.85 -19.91
C ILE A 297 -21.48 4.48 -19.73
N VAL A 298 -22.74 4.34 -20.15
CA VAL A 298 -23.50 3.09 -19.99
C VAL A 298 -23.75 2.37 -21.30
N SER A 299 -23.93 1.06 -21.19
CA SER A 299 -24.50 0.20 -22.24
C SER A 299 -25.81 -0.42 -21.73
N ALA A 300 -26.70 -0.78 -22.66
CA ALA A 300 -27.90 -1.53 -22.35
C ALA A 300 -27.65 -3.03 -22.50
N HIS A 301 -28.02 -3.80 -21.49
CA HIS A 301 -28.02 -5.25 -21.51
C HIS A 301 -29.38 -5.76 -22.01
N LYS A 302 -29.37 -6.51 -23.12
CA LYS A 302 -30.57 -7.15 -23.68
C LYS A 302 -30.20 -8.48 -24.33
N GLU A 303 -30.95 -9.53 -24.01
CA GLU A 303 -30.82 -10.86 -24.63
C GLU A 303 -29.38 -11.41 -24.59
N GLY A 304 -28.66 -11.18 -23.48
CA GLY A 304 -27.27 -11.63 -23.30
C GLY A 304 -26.25 -10.84 -24.11
N THR A 305 -26.61 -9.65 -24.61
CA THR A 305 -25.70 -8.73 -25.33
C THR A 305 -25.65 -7.37 -24.65
N LEU A 306 -24.47 -6.74 -24.65
CA LEU A 306 -24.30 -5.33 -24.29
C LEU A 306 -24.28 -4.50 -25.57
N SER A 307 -25.19 -3.53 -25.68
CA SER A 307 -25.27 -2.66 -26.86
C SER A 307 -25.28 -1.18 -26.46
N PRO A 308 -24.79 -0.29 -27.34
CA PRO A 308 -24.87 1.15 -27.11
C PRO A 308 -26.32 1.60 -26.92
N VAL A 309 -26.52 2.55 -26.00
CA VAL A 309 -27.84 3.16 -25.79
C VAL A 309 -28.04 4.25 -26.86
N GLN A 310 -28.43 3.84 -28.07
CA GLN A 310 -28.67 4.73 -29.20
C GLN A 310 -30.06 4.50 -29.81
N GLY A 311 -30.83 5.58 -30.02
CA GLY A 311 -32.10 5.56 -30.75
C GLY A 311 -33.29 6.17 -29.99
N ILE A 312 -34.31 6.55 -30.74
CA ILE A 312 -35.57 7.18 -30.25
C ILE A 312 -36.49 6.17 -29.53
N ILE A 313 -36.20 4.86 -29.63
CA ILE A 313 -37.05 3.76 -29.16
C ILE A 313 -36.30 2.92 -28.12
N LEU A 314 -35.79 3.55 -27.07
CA LEU A 314 -35.29 2.85 -25.90
C LEU A 314 -36.13 3.29 -24.70
N ASP A 315 -36.84 2.34 -24.13
CA ASP A 315 -37.53 2.49 -22.85
C ASP A 315 -36.47 2.53 -21.74
N ILE A 316 -35.91 3.73 -21.53
CA ILE A 316 -34.87 3.97 -20.52
C ILE A 316 -35.39 3.60 -19.13
N GLU A 317 -36.68 3.82 -18.86
CA GLU A 317 -37.31 3.49 -17.58
C GLU A 317 -37.22 2.00 -17.26
N ASN A 318 -37.20 1.11 -18.26
CA ASN A 318 -37.09 -0.34 -18.07
C ASN A 318 -35.79 -0.95 -18.59
N ALA A 319 -34.88 -0.18 -19.17
CA ALA A 319 -33.61 -0.68 -19.70
C ALA A 319 -32.72 -1.25 -18.59
N ASP A 320 -32.07 -2.39 -18.81
CA ASP A 320 -31.03 -2.90 -17.90
C ASP A 320 -29.71 -2.19 -18.23
N LEU A 321 -29.35 -1.17 -17.45
CA LEU A 321 -28.19 -0.31 -17.72
C LEU A 321 -26.97 -0.82 -16.97
N VAL A 322 -25.81 -0.78 -17.63
CA VAL A 322 -24.53 -1.25 -17.08
C VAL A 322 -23.46 -0.19 -17.37
N VAL A 323 -22.68 0.21 -16.37
CA VAL A 323 -21.56 1.15 -16.55
C VAL A 323 -20.40 0.43 -17.22
N THR A 324 -20.07 0.81 -18.46
CA THR A 324 -19.05 0.12 -19.28
C THR A 324 -18.04 1.04 -19.94
N PHE A 325 -18.40 2.31 -20.20
CA PHE A 325 -17.60 3.27 -20.95
C PHE A 325 -17.24 2.85 -22.40
N ASN A 326 -17.91 1.86 -22.98
CA ASN A 326 -17.55 1.32 -24.31
C ASN A 326 -17.49 2.42 -25.40
N GLU A 327 -18.55 3.22 -25.51
CA GLU A 327 -18.62 4.32 -26.48
C GLU A 327 -17.61 5.45 -26.18
N LEU A 328 -17.25 5.67 -24.91
CA LEU A 328 -16.17 6.59 -24.54
C LEU A 328 -14.81 6.08 -25.03
N ILE A 329 -14.53 4.79 -24.84
CA ILE A 329 -13.26 4.15 -25.18
C ILE A 329 -13.11 4.01 -26.71
N GLU A 330 -14.18 3.60 -27.40
CA GLU A 330 -14.14 3.22 -28.81
C GLU A 330 -14.45 4.37 -29.78
N LYS A 331 -15.31 5.31 -29.38
CA LYS A 331 -15.89 6.32 -30.28
C LYS A 331 -15.62 7.77 -29.87
N SER A 332 -14.65 8.00 -28.98
CA SER A 332 -14.25 9.34 -28.57
C SER A 332 -12.74 9.54 -28.61
N ASP A 333 -12.32 10.81 -28.54
CA ASP A 333 -10.91 11.17 -28.48
C ASP A 333 -10.27 10.92 -27.10
N PHE A 334 -11.02 10.39 -26.12
CA PHE A 334 -10.56 10.21 -24.75
C PHE A 334 -9.27 9.37 -24.66
N ILE A 335 -9.23 8.20 -25.29
CA ILE A 335 -8.03 7.33 -25.24
C ILE A 335 -6.81 7.99 -25.91
N PRO A 336 -6.91 8.54 -27.15
CA PRO A 336 -5.83 9.33 -27.74
C PRO A 336 -5.34 10.49 -26.84
N GLN A 337 -6.25 11.24 -26.22
CA GLN A 337 -5.92 12.33 -25.31
C GLN A 337 -5.18 11.83 -24.07
N MET A 338 -5.68 10.78 -23.41
CA MET A 338 -5.03 10.21 -22.22
C MET A 338 -3.63 9.68 -22.51
N LYS A 339 -3.43 9.01 -23.67
CA LYS A 339 -2.09 8.59 -24.11
C LYS A 339 -1.13 9.77 -24.24
N ALA A 340 -1.59 10.84 -24.89
CA ALA A 340 -0.80 12.04 -25.10
C ALA A 340 -0.38 12.66 -23.76
N ILE A 341 -1.31 12.77 -22.81
CA ILE A 341 -1.06 13.32 -21.47
C ILE A 341 -0.02 12.49 -20.74
N LEU A 342 -0.24 11.18 -20.61
CA LEU A 342 0.65 10.27 -19.86
C LEU A 342 2.06 10.27 -20.44
N ASN A 343 2.19 10.17 -21.77
CA ASN A 343 3.50 10.15 -22.43
C ASN A 343 4.22 11.50 -22.28
N THR A 344 3.50 12.61 -22.45
CA THR A 344 4.09 13.95 -22.35
C THR A 344 4.61 14.23 -20.95
N LEU A 345 3.79 13.94 -19.93
CA LEU A 345 4.18 14.14 -18.54
C LEU A 345 5.33 13.20 -18.14
N LYS A 346 5.26 11.91 -18.49
CA LYS A 346 6.33 10.93 -18.23
C LYS A 346 7.66 11.35 -18.84
N LEU A 347 7.66 11.82 -20.09
CA LEU A 347 8.88 12.23 -20.79
C LEU A 347 9.48 13.51 -20.20
N ASN A 348 8.65 14.51 -19.86
CA ASN A 348 9.13 15.79 -19.32
C ASN A 348 9.58 15.68 -17.85
N LEU A 349 8.95 14.81 -17.06
CA LEU A 349 9.31 14.58 -15.67
C LEU A 349 10.43 13.53 -15.49
N GLY A 350 10.76 12.77 -16.55
CA GLY A 350 11.82 11.76 -16.53
C GLY A 350 11.50 10.53 -15.68
N THR A 351 10.25 10.36 -15.26
CA THR A 351 9.78 9.29 -14.37
C THR A 351 8.35 8.89 -14.74
N PRO A 352 7.91 7.65 -14.51
CA PRO A 352 6.50 7.28 -14.63
C PRO A 352 5.62 8.20 -13.77
N VAL A 353 4.44 8.53 -14.27
CA VAL A 353 3.47 9.44 -13.65
C VAL A 353 2.17 8.74 -13.29
N ASP A 354 1.53 9.26 -12.27
CA ASP A 354 0.17 8.98 -11.82
C ASP A 354 -0.62 10.30 -11.81
N ILE A 355 -1.78 10.31 -12.46
CA ILE A 355 -2.64 11.49 -12.59
C ILE A 355 -4.09 11.20 -12.17
N GLU A 356 -4.71 12.18 -11.51
CA GLU A 356 -6.15 12.19 -11.28
C GLU A 356 -6.81 13.14 -12.28
N PHE A 357 -7.96 12.73 -12.85
CA PHE A 357 -8.71 13.54 -13.80
C PHE A 357 -10.22 13.46 -13.57
N ALA A 358 -10.94 14.44 -14.10
CA ALA A 358 -12.39 14.45 -14.16
C ALA A 358 -12.88 15.07 -15.47
N HIS A 359 -14.07 14.70 -15.92
CA HIS A 359 -14.70 15.23 -17.13
C HIS A 359 -16.10 15.74 -16.79
N ASP A 360 -16.39 17.01 -17.06
CA ASP A 360 -17.69 17.63 -16.73
C ASP A 360 -18.78 17.35 -17.77
N GLY A 361 -18.45 16.57 -18.81
CA GLY A 361 -19.32 16.29 -19.96
C GLY A 361 -18.98 17.11 -21.19
N ARG A 362 -18.11 18.11 -21.06
CA ARG A 362 -17.60 18.92 -22.16
C ARG A 362 -16.08 18.88 -22.26
N ASP A 363 -15.40 19.09 -21.14
CA ASP A 363 -13.95 19.25 -21.09
C ASP A 363 -13.31 18.27 -20.10
N LEU A 364 -12.10 17.82 -20.41
CA LEU A 364 -11.25 17.01 -19.53
C LEU A 364 -10.42 17.92 -18.63
N TYR A 365 -10.44 17.65 -17.32
CA TYR A 365 -9.69 18.38 -16.32
C TYR A 365 -8.65 17.47 -15.66
N LEU A 366 -7.41 17.95 -15.60
CA LEU A 366 -6.40 17.37 -14.73
C LEU A 366 -6.53 17.96 -13.32
N LEU A 367 -6.58 17.08 -12.33
CA LEU A 367 -6.78 17.42 -10.92
C LEU A 367 -5.51 17.28 -10.09
N GLN A 368 -4.71 16.26 -10.40
CA GLN A 368 -3.45 15.97 -9.74
C GLN A 368 -2.47 15.32 -10.72
N CYS A 369 -1.19 15.56 -10.53
CA CYS A 369 -0.12 14.83 -11.18
C CYS A 369 1.02 14.63 -10.20
N ARG A 370 1.51 13.40 -10.09
CA ARG A 370 2.68 13.05 -9.27
C ARG A 370 3.52 12.00 -9.99
N PRO A 371 4.82 11.89 -9.65
CA PRO A 371 5.57 10.70 -10.00
C PRO A 371 4.91 9.46 -9.39
N GLN A 372 4.87 8.39 -10.16
CA GLN A 372 4.41 7.08 -9.73
C GLN A 372 5.55 6.43 -8.91
N TYR A 373 5.73 6.90 -7.68
CA TYR A 373 6.65 6.28 -6.72
C TYR A 373 6.07 4.94 -6.25
N GLN A 374 6.92 3.92 -6.25
CA GLN A 374 6.61 2.61 -5.70
C GLN A 374 6.43 2.73 -4.17
N THR A 375 5.41 2.08 -3.61
CA THR A 375 5.29 1.91 -2.15
C THR A 375 6.49 1.13 -1.60
N ILE A 376 6.76 1.14 -0.29
CA ILE A 376 7.85 0.36 0.35
C ILE A 376 7.82 -1.12 -0.08
N GLU A 377 6.62 -1.70 -0.18
CA GLU A 377 6.41 -3.08 -0.65
C GLU A 377 6.77 -3.30 -2.14
N GLN A 378 7.09 -2.25 -2.88
CA GLN A 378 7.38 -2.25 -4.31
C GLN A 378 8.71 -1.56 -4.66
N ASP A 379 9.52 -1.15 -3.67
CA ASP A 379 10.87 -0.64 -3.96
C ASP A 379 11.59 -1.70 -4.80
N ARG A 380 12.10 -1.29 -5.97
CA ARG A 380 12.78 -2.21 -6.88
C ARG A 380 14.04 -2.74 -6.22
N ILE A 381 13.94 -3.94 -5.66
CA ILE A 381 15.08 -4.70 -5.16
C ILE A 381 15.52 -5.64 -6.30
N PRO A 382 16.75 -5.50 -6.80
CA PRO A 382 17.24 -6.42 -7.81
C PRO A 382 17.31 -7.83 -7.22
N VAL A 383 16.84 -8.81 -7.98
CA VAL A 383 16.88 -10.22 -7.56
C VAL A 383 18.33 -10.64 -7.23
N PRO A 384 18.60 -11.16 -6.02
CA PRO A 384 19.95 -11.51 -5.62
C PRO A 384 20.46 -12.71 -6.42
N LYS A 385 21.67 -12.57 -6.98
CA LYS A 385 22.27 -13.60 -7.85
C LYS A 385 22.88 -14.78 -7.07
N ASN A 386 23.35 -14.52 -5.85
CA ASN A 386 24.21 -15.44 -5.10
C ASN A 386 23.46 -16.24 -4.02
N ILE A 387 22.19 -16.58 -4.25
CA ILE A 387 21.46 -17.47 -3.34
C ILE A 387 21.81 -18.94 -3.64
N PRO A 388 22.23 -19.74 -2.64
CA PRO A 388 22.48 -21.16 -2.81
C PRO A 388 21.27 -21.91 -3.39
N PRO A 389 21.45 -22.85 -4.34
CA PRO A 389 20.34 -23.57 -4.97
C PRO A 389 19.39 -24.29 -4.00
N ASN A 390 19.94 -24.83 -2.89
CA ASN A 390 19.15 -25.51 -1.85
C ASN A 390 18.26 -24.57 -1.03
N ARG A 391 18.50 -23.25 -1.08
CA ARG A 391 17.66 -22.23 -0.44
C ARG A 391 16.61 -21.66 -1.38
N LYS A 392 16.69 -21.92 -2.69
CA LYS A 392 15.72 -21.45 -3.66
C LYS A 392 14.48 -22.35 -3.65
N ILE A 393 13.30 -21.74 -3.56
CA ILE A 393 12.02 -22.43 -3.70
C ILE A 393 11.57 -22.37 -5.16
N PHE A 394 11.50 -21.16 -5.73
CA PHE A 394 11.19 -20.99 -7.14
C PHE A 394 11.82 -19.73 -7.75
N THR A 395 11.93 -19.70 -9.08
CA THR A 395 12.14 -18.48 -9.86
C THR A 395 11.07 -18.35 -10.94
N ALA A 396 10.79 -17.13 -11.37
CA ALA A 396 9.91 -16.85 -12.50
C ALA A 396 10.51 -15.76 -13.39
N ASN A 397 10.24 -15.83 -14.69
CA ASN A 397 10.75 -14.90 -15.70
C ASN A 397 9.64 -14.37 -16.63
N LYS A 398 8.36 -14.50 -16.24
CA LYS A 398 7.20 -14.14 -17.07
C LYS A 398 6.14 -13.44 -16.26
N TYR A 399 5.66 -12.32 -16.81
CA TYR A 399 4.56 -11.51 -16.27
C TYR A 399 4.74 -11.15 -14.79
N VAL A 400 5.98 -10.98 -14.36
CA VAL A 400 6.34 -10.67 -12.98
C VAL A 400 5.92 -9.23 -12.67
N THR A 401 5.18 -9.01 -11.59
CA THR A 401 4.87 -7.67 -11.06
C THR A 401 5.98 -7.22 -10.11
N THR A 402 6.06 -5.93 -9.79
CA THR A 402 7.08 -5.48 -8.83
C THR A 402 6.56 -5.62 -7.40
N SER A 403 7.24 -6.41 -6.57
CA SER A 403 6.97 -6.49 -5.13
C SER A 403 8.13 -7.12 -4.35
N HIS A 404 8.18 -6.80 -3.06
CA HIS A 404 9.05 -7.44 -2.09
C HIS A 404 8.22 -7.95 -0.92
N ILE A 405 8.30 -9.25 -0.65
CA ILE A 405 7.49 -9.92 0.37
C ILE A 405 8.43 -10.68 1.29
N ASP A 406 8.57 -10.18 2.51
CA ASP A 406 9.39 -10.79 3.56
C ASP A 406 8.56 -11.44 4.66
N ASN A 407 9.25 -12.22 5.48
CA ASN A 407 8.71 -12.81 6.70
C ASN A 407 7.42 -13.63 6.42
N ILE A 408 7.45 -14.43 5.35
CA ILE A 408 6.43 -15.43 5.09
C ILE A 408 6.76 -16.66 5.95
N GLU A 409 5.81 -17.04 6.80
CA GLU A 409 5.94 -18.14 7.76
C GLU A 409 5.31 -19.44 7.23
N TYR A 410 4.38 -19.34 6.28
CA TYR A 410 3.65 -20.49 5.76
C TYR A 410 3.52 -20.49 4.23
N ILE A 411 3.67 -21.68 3.64
CA ILE A 411 3.26 -21.96 2.26
C ILE A 411 2.05 -22.90 2.33
N VAL A 412 0.94 -22.49 1.73
CA VAL A 412 -0.20 -23.38 1.47
C VAL A 412 -0.10 -23.80 0.00
N TYR A 413 0.34 -25.04 -0.21
CA TYR A 413 0.56 -25.61 -1.53
C TYR A 413 -0.54 -26.61 -1.87
N VAL A 414 -1.30 -26.33 -2.91
CA VAL A 414 -2.22 -27.28 -3.55
C VAL A 414 -1.44 -27.96 -4.68
N ASP A 415 -1.13 -29.25 -4.51
CA ASP A 415 -0.43 -30.04 -5.51
C ASP A 415 -1.24 -30.10 -6.82
N PRO A 416 -0.71 -29.59 -7.95
CA PRO A 416 -1.39 -29.65 -9.23
C PRO A 416 -1.79 -31.07 -9.65
N ASN A 417 -0.93 -32.07 -9.43
CA ASN A 417 -1.19 -33.44 -9.85
C ASN A 417 -2.24 -34.09 -8.94
N GLY A 418 -2.12 -33.93 -7.63
CA GLY A 418 -3.09 -34.39 -6.65
C GLY A 418 -4.48 -33.79 -6.87
N TYR A 419 -4.55 -32.50 -7.20
CA TYR A 419 -5.82 -31.81 -7.46
C TYR A 419 -6.48 -32.27 -8.76
N GLU A 420 -5.73 -32.41 -9.86
CA GLU A 420 -6.27 -32.89 -11.15
C GLU A 420 -6.84 -34.33 -11.03
N ASN A 421 -6.27 -35.15 -10.16
CA ASN A 421 -6.71 -36.53 -9.93
C ASN A 421 -8.03 -36.65 -9.13
N LEU A 422 -8.54 -35.55 -8.55
CA LEU A 422 -9.85 -35.54 -7.91
C LEU A 422 -10.94 -35.82 -8.96
N GLN A 423 -11.78 -36.81 -8.69
CA GLN A 423 -12.81 -37.23 -9.66
C GLN A 423 -14.12 -36.45 -9.48
N GLU A 424 -14.47 -36.17 -8.22
CA GLU A 424 -15.76 -35.59 -7.86
C GLU A 424 -15.70 -34.07 -7.63
N ARG A 425 -16.70 -33.35 -8.13
CA ARG A 425 -16.85 -31.90 -7.93
C ARG A 425 -16.85 -31.52 -6.44
N ASP A 426 -17.46 -32.32 -5.59
CA ASP A 426 -17.52 -32.07 -4.15
C ASP A 426 -16.15 -32.12 -3.45
N GLN A 427 -15.22 -32.92 -3.97
CA GLN A 427 -13.85 -32.97 -3.47
C GLN A 427 -13.10 -31.68 -3.81
N MET A 428 -13.25 -31.17 -5.05
CA MET A 428 -12.66 -29.89 -5.48
C MET A 428 -13.22 -28.71 -4.68
N LEU A 429 -14.54 -28.69 -4.46
CA LEU A 429 -15.17 -27.71 -3.56
C LEU A 429 -14.70 -27.88 -2.11
N GLY A 430 -14.40 -29.12 -1.69
CA GLY A 430 -13.79 -29.43 -0.40
C GLY A 430 -12.41 -28.81 -0.24
N VAL A 431 -11.58 -28.84 -1.28
CA VAL A 431 -10.29 -28.14 -1.31
C VAL A 431 -10.48 -26.63 -1.16
N ALA A 432 -11.40 -26.01 -1.91
CA ALA A 432 -11.67 -24.58 -1.76
C ALA A 432 -12.13 -24.20 -0.34
N ARG A 433 -13.01 -25.01 0.28
CA ARG A 433 -13.43 -24.82 1.68
C ARG A 433 -12.26 -24.98 2.67
N ALA A 434 -11.33 -25.89 2.40
CA ALA A 434 -10.13 -26.05 3.20
C ALA A 434 -9.22 -24.82 3.11
N ILE A 435 -9.03 -24.25 1.91
CA ILE A 435 -8.31 -22.98 1.72
C ILE A 435 -8.99 -21.85 2.51
N GLY A 436 -10.31 -21.69 2.40
CA GLY A 436 -11.03 -20.66 3.16
C GLY A 436 -10.93 -20.83 4.69
N CYS A 437 -10.85 -22.07 5.16
CA CYS A 437 -10.56 -22.38 6.58
C CYS A 437 -9.14 -21.95 6.98
N LEU A 438 -8.14 -22.26 6.16
CA LEU A 438 -6.75 -21.88 6.39
C LEU A 438 -6.56 -20.37 6.37
N ASN A 439 -7.16 -19.67 5.40
CA ASN A 439 -7.15 -18.21 5.32
C ASN A 439 -7.65 -17.56 6.61
N LYS A 440 -8.68 -18.12 7.24
CA LYS A 440 -9.18 -17.59 8.53
C LYS A 440 -8.21 -17.80 9.69
N LYS A 441 -7.47 -18.91 9.70
CA LYS A 441 -6.64 -19.37 10.82
C LYS A 441 -5.18 -18.92 10.77
N LEU A 442 -4.59 -18.81 9.58
CA LEU A 442 -3.20 -18.41 9.42
C LEU A 442 -3.04 -16.90 9.69
N PRO A 443 -1.86 -16.44 10.14
CA PRO A 443 -1.63 -15.03 10.42
C PRO A 443 -1.73 -14.19 9.14
N LYS A 444 -2.38 -13.03 9.24
CA LYS A 444 -2.64 -12.15 8.10
C LYS A 444 -1.30 -11.73 7.44
N ARG A 445 -1.21 -11.86 6.10
CA ARG A 445 -0.02 -11.58 5.27
C ARG A 445 1.26 -12.35 5.62
N LYS A 446 1.19 -13.38 6.45
CA LYS A 446 2.34 -14.27 6.76
C LYS A 446 2.33 -15.59 6.00
N PHE A 447 1.46 -15.72 5.00
CA PHE A 447 1.37 -16.93 4.19
C PHE A 447 1.13 -16.64 2.72
N ILE A 448 1.57 -17.57 1.87
CA ILE A 448 1.30 -17.56 0.44
C ILE A 448 0.43 -18.75 0.05
N LEU A 449 -0.35 -18.58 -1.01
CA LEU A 449 -1.11 -19.66 -1.65
C LEU A 449 -0.42 -20.02 -2.96
N MET A 450 -0.24 -21.31 -3.20
CA MET A 450 0.36 -21.83 -4.43
C MET A 450 -0.50 -22.99 -4.93
N GLY A 451 -0.88 -23.01 -6.21
CA GLY A 451 -1.65 -24.16 -6.73
C GLY A 451 -1.94 -24.15 -8.22
N PRO A 452 -2.70 -25.15 -8.72
CA PRO A 452 -2.90 -25.35 -10.16
C PRO A 452 -3.74 -24.27 -10.81
N GLY A 453 -3.31 -23.86 -12.01
CA GLY A 453 -4.06 -23.07 -12.98
C GLY A 453 -4.87 -21.91 -12.40
N ARG A 454 -6.08 -21.70 -12.92
CA ARG A 454 -6.93 -20.54 -12.60
C ARG A 454 -7.74 -20.71 -11.31
N TRP A 455 -7.38 -19.95 -10.29
CA TRP A 455 -8.16 -19.81 -9.06
C TRP A 455 -9.38 -18.90 -9.27
N GLY A 456 -10.45 -19.13 -8.51
CA GLY A 456 -11.70 -18.36 -8.67
C GLY A 456 -12.55 -18.72 -9.89
N SER A 457 -12.20 -19.78 -10.62
CA SER A 457 -13.02 -20.32 -11.70
C SER A 457 -14.37 -20.83 -11.17
N ARG A 458 -15.48 -20.34 -11.73
CA ARG A 458 -16.83 -20.91 -11.50
C ARG A 458 -17.17 -22.07 -12.45
N GLY A 459 -16.50 -22.11 -13.61
CA GLY A 459 -16.69 -23.08 -14.70
C GLY A 459 -15.84 -24.35 -14.53
N ASP A 460 -14.75 -24.47 -15.31
CA ASP A 460 -13.87 -25.63 -15.29
C ASP A 460 -12.95 -25.63 -14.05
N ILE A 461 -13.50 -26.12 -12.95
CA ILE A 461 -12.81 -26.21 -11.66
C ILE A 461 -11.81 -27.38 -11.59
N LYS A 462 -11.66 -28.19 -12.64
CA LYS A 462 -10.65 -29.27 -12.66
C LYS A 462 -9.23 -28.72 -12.82
N LEU A 463 -9.11 -27.57 -13.47
CA LEU A 463 -7.84 -26.97 -13.82
C LEU A 463 -7.44 -25.82 -12.89
N GLY A 464 -8.24 -25.52 -11.87
CA GLY A 464 -7.87 -24.59 -10.81
C GLY A 464 -8.87 -24.55 -9.66
N VAL A 465 -8.50 -23.88 -8.57
CA VAL A 465 -9.23 -23.99 -7.29
C VAL A 465 -10.40 -22.99 -7.23
N PRO A 466 -11.66 -23.44 -7.01
CA PRO A 466 -12.85 -22.58 -7.03
C PRO A 466 -13.03 -21.82 -5.72
N VAL A 467 -12.05 -21.00 -5.35
CA VAL A 467 -12.12 -20.10 -4.19
C VAL A 467 -12.90 -18.83 -4.50
N GLN A 468 -13.43 -18.18 -3.48
CA GLN A 468 -13.94 -16.80 -3.56
C GLN A 468 -12.95 -15.83 -2.90
N TYR A 469 -13.15 -14.52 -3.10
CA TYR A 469 -12.35 -13.48 -2.43
C TYR A 469 -12.20 -13.71 -0.91
N ASN A 470 -13.30 -14.02 -0.22
CA ASN A 470 -13.31 -14.26 1.22
C ASN A 470 -12.48 -15.48 1.66
N ASP A 471 -12.18 -16.38 0.73
CA ASP A 471 -11.37 -17.56 1.01
C ASP A 471 -9.87 -17.27 0.94
N ILE A 472 -9.45 -16.10 0.44
CA ILE A 472 -8.02 -15.78 0.21
C ILE A 472 -7.57 -14.38 0.68
N ASN A 473 -8.49 -13.53 1.15
CA ASN A 473 -8.24 -12.12 1.50
C ASN A 473 -7.15 -11.82 2.55
N LYS A 474 -6.63 -12.82 3.28
CA LYS A 474 -5.52 -12.65 4.24
C LYS A 474 -4.16 -13.10 3.68
N THR A 475 -4.13 -13.68 2.48
CA THR A 475 -2.93 -14.17 1.79
C THR A 475 -2.01 -13.03 1.39
N SER A 476 -0.68 -13.22 1.43
CA SER A 476 0.27 -12.22 0.95
C SER A 476 0.46 -12.25 -0.57
N LEU A 477 0.63 -13.46 -1.13
CA LEU A 477 0.83 -13.73 -2.54
C LEU A 477 0.04 -14.98 -2.97
N LEU A 478 -0.66 -14.87 -4.10
CA LEU A 478 -1.24 -16.00 -4.81
C LEU A 478 -0.36 -16.36 -6.01
N ILE A 479 0.10 -17.61 -6.05
CA ILE A 479 0.91 -18.17 -7.12
C ILE A 479 0.11 -19.21 -7.87
N GLU A 480 -0.09 -18.97 -9.16
CA GLU A 480 -0.76 -19.92 -10.04
C GLU A 480 0.24 -20.68 -10.88
N ILE A 481 0.20 -22.00 -10.77
CA ILE A 481 1.18 -22.91 -11.35
C ILE A 481 0.64 -23.42 -12.68
N ALA A 482 1.24 -22.94 -13.76
CA ALA A 482 0.93 -23.38 -15.12
C ALA A 482 1.87 -24.50 -15.57
N ARG A 483 1.42 -25.74 -15.35
CA ARG A 483 2.10 -26.97 -15.79
C ARG A 483 1.71 -27.37 -17.21
N LYS A 484 2.70 -27.62 -18.07
CA LYS A 484 2.49 -28.16 -19.41
C LYS A 484 2.13 -29.64 -19.34
N LYS A 485 1.04 -30.02 -20.00
CA LYS A 485 0.63 -31.40 -20.22
C LYS A 485 0.47 -31.65 -21.72
N GLY A 486 1.47 -32.31 -22.32
CA GLY A 486 1.54 -32.44 -23.78
C GLY A 486 1.64 -31.06 -24.45
N ALA A 487 0.69 -30.72 -25.32
CA ALA A 487 0.59 -29.40 -25.94
C ALA A 487 -0.26 -28.38 -25.15
N TYR A 488 -0.89 -28.81 -24.05
CA TYR A 488 -1.80 -27.97 -23.27
C TYR A 488 -1.07 -27.25 -22.13
N LEU A 489 -1.34 -25.96 -21.98
CA LEU A 489 -0.89 -25.10 -20.88
C LEU A 489 -2.18 -24.56 -20.23
N PRO A 490 -2.42 -24.76 -18.94
CA PRO A 490 -3.63 -24.29 -18.29
C PRO A 490 -3.72 -22.76 -18.32
N ASP A 491 -4.94 -22.27 -18.49
CA ASP A 491 -5.23 -20.86 -18.34
C ASP A 491 -5.05 -20.43 -16.88
N LEU A 492 -4.62 -19.19 -16.70
CA LEU A 492 -4.41 -18.57 -15.39
C LEU A 492 -5.47 -17.50 -15.13
N SER A 493 -5.60 -17.03 -13.90
CA SER A 493 -6.50 -15.93 -13.50
C SER A 493 -6.12 -14.59 -14.09
N PHE A 494 -4.94 -14.49 -14.68
CA PHE A 494 -4.53 -13.35 -15.47
C PHE A 494 -5.56 -13.02 -16.55
N GLY A 495 -6.13 -11.81 -16.52
CA GLY A 495 -7.19 -11.46 -17.49
C GLY A 495 -8.59 -11.87 -17.07
N THR A 496 -8.83 -12.00 -15.76
CA THR A 496 -10.10 -12.46 -15.25
C THR A 496 -10.58 -11.58 -14.11
N HIS A 497 -11.87 -11.62 -13.82
CA HIS A 497 -12.45 -10.90 -12.69
C HIS A 497 -11.80 -11.22 -11.34
N PHE A 498 -11.36 -12.46 -11.17
CA PHE A 498 -10.69 -12.90 -9.95
C PHE A 498 -9.35 -12.16 -9.77
N PHE A 499 -8.69 -11.78 -10.86
CA PHE A 499 -7.52 -10.91 -10.80
C PHE A 499 -7.88 -9.50 -10.31
N GLN A 500 -9.03 -8.94 -10.69
CA GLN A 500 -9.51 -7.68 -10.12
C GLN A 500 -9.74 -7.83 -8.61
N ASP A 501 -10.37 -8.92 -8.17
CA ASP A 501 -10.56 -9.21 -6.74
C ASP A 501 -9.21 -9.26 -5.98
N LEU A 502 -8.15 -9.84 -6.56
CA LEU A 502 -6.80 -9.84 -5.97
C LEU A 502 -6.24 -8.42 -5.82
N VAL A 503 -6.41 -7.60 -6.84
CA VAL A 503 -5.96 -6.20 -6.85
C VAL A 503 -6.70 -5.40 -5.77
N GLU A 504 -8.03 -5.52 -5.73
CA GLU A 504 -8.85 -4.85 -4.71
C GLU A 504 -8.53 -5.37 -3.29
N ALA A 505 -8.11 -6.64 -3.15
CA ALA A 505 -7.65 -7.23 -1.90
C ALA A 505 -6.24 -6.82 -1.46
N ASN A 506 -5.44 -6.16 -2.30
CA ASN A 506 -4.00 -6.02 -2.14
C ASN A 506 -3.28 -7.37 -1.95
N ILE A 507 -3.71 -8.42 -2.67
CA ILE A 507 -3.00 -9.71 -2.73
C ILE A 507 -2.07 -9.67 -3.93
N HIS A 508 -0.78 -9.93 -3.71
CA HIS A 508 0.18 -10.03 -4.80
C HIS A 508 -0.15 -11.25 -5.67
N TYR A 509 0.19 -11.18 -6.95
CA TYR A 509 -0.08 -12.24 -7.91
C TYR A 509 1.17 -12.60 -8.70
N LEU A 510 1.46 -13.89 -8.84
CA LEU A 510 2.58 -14.38 -9.65
C LEU A 510 2.17 -15.62 -10.45
N PRO A 511 2.17 -15.56 -11.79
CA PRO A 511 2.09 -16.76 -12.60
C PRO A 511 3.45 -17.47 -12.60
N LEU A 512 3.45 -18.76 -12.27
CA LEU A 512 4.65 -19.59 -12.25
C LEU A 512 4.57 -20.63 -13.36
N TYR A 513 5.63 -20.72 -14.15
CA TYR A 513 5.77 -21.70 -15.25
C TYR A 513 6.95 -22.64 -14.95
N PRO A 514 6.75 -23.70 -14.14
CA PRO A 514 7.84 -24.57 -13.70
C PRO A 514 8.56 -25.30 -14.83
N ASP A 515 7.87 -25.59 -15.93
CA ASP A 515 8.40 -26.41 -17.03
C ASP A 515 9.26 -25.61 -18.02
N GLU A 516 9.61 -24.36 -17.70
CA GLU A 516 10.56 -23.57 -18.48
C GLU A 516 11.98 -23.81 -17.99
N THR A 517 12.91 -24.05 -18.91
CA THR A 517 14.28 -24.48 -18.59
C THR A 517 15.09 -23.49 -17.75
N GLU A 518 14.71 -22.22 -17.76
CA GLU A 518 15.36 -21.16 -16.97
C GLU A 518 14.76 -21.00 -15.57
N ASN A 519 13.60 -21.61 -15.30
CA ASN A 519 12.94 -21.51 -14.01
C ASN A 519 13.39 -22.63 -13.08
N VAL A 520 13.67 -22.26 -11.84
CA VAL A 520 13.85 -23.20 -10.73
C VAL A 520 12.49 -23.42 -10.10
N PHE A 521 12.12 -24.68 -9.84
CA PHE A 521 10.97 -25.02 -9.01
C PHE A 521 11.33 -26.24 -8.15
N ASN A 522 11.54 -26.02 -6.85
CA ASN A 522 12.02 -27.05 -5.93
C ASN A 522 10.87 -27.89 -5.38
N GLU A 523 10.26 -28.67 -6.27
CA GLU A 523 9.15 -29.56 -5.95
C GLU A 523 9.50 -30.54 -4.84
N LYS A 524 10.71 -31.11 -4.91
CA LYS A 524 11.18 -32.09 -3.93
C LYS A 524 11.12 -31.54 -2.50
N LEU A 525 11.46 -30.27 -2.31
CA LEU A 525 11.38 -29.61 -1.02
C LEU A 525 9.93 -29.43 -0.58
N LEU A 526 9.04 -28.95 -1.46
CA LEU A 526 7.60 -28.85 -1.16
C LEU A 526 6.98 -30.24 -0.87
N ASP A 527 7.51 -31.27 -1.52
CA ASP A 527 6.95 -32.61 -1.45
C ASP A 527 7.30 -33.34 -0.16
N THR A 528 8.53 -33.15 0.30
CA THR A 528 9.09 -33.81 1.48
C THR A 528 8.87 -33.01 2.77
N ALA A 529 8.44 -31.75 2.67
CA ALA A 529 8.14 -30.91 3.83
C ALA A 529 7.03 -31.49 4.72
N PRO A 530 7.11 -31.31 6.05
CA PRO A 530 6.02 -31.71 6.95
C PRO A 530 4.70 -31.01 6.60
N ASN A 531 3.62 -31.79 6.52
CA ASN A 531 2.29 -31.25 6.22
C ASN A 531 1.48 -31.00 7.50
N LYS A 532 1.17 -29.73 7.78
CA LYS A 532 0.40 -29.27 8.94
C LYS A 532 -1.10 -29.14 8.69
N LEU A 533 -1.61 -29.62 7.54
CA LEU A 533 -3.04 -29.49 7.22
C LEU A 533 -3.94 -30.04 8.33
N SER A 534 -3.63 -31.21 8.90
CA SER A 534 -4.46 -31.81 9.94
C SER A 534 -4.45 -31.03 11.27
N GLU A 535 -3.42 -30.22 11.51
CA GLU A 535 -3.30 -29.36 12.70
C GLU A 535 -4.15 -28.09 12.53
N TYR A 536 -3.95 -27.37 11.41
CA TYR A 536 -4.65 -26.11 11.16
C TYR A 536 -6.07 -26.32 10.64
N ALA A 537 -6.36 -27.38 9.89
CA ALA A 537 -7.66 -27.66 9.30
C ALA A 537 -8.13 -29.12 9.53
N PRO A 538 -8.35 -29.56 10.79
CA PRO A 538 -8.63 -30.97 11.11
C PRO A 538 -9.82 -31.57 10.34
N ARG A 539 -10.87 -30.77 10.09
CA ARG A 539 -12.06 -31.18 9.34
C ARG A 539 -11.78 -31.52 7.88
N TYR A 540 -10.65 -31.09 7.34
CA TYR A 540 -10.25 -31.24 5.93
C TYR A 540 -9.02 -32.15 5.78
N SER A 541 -8.68 -32.93 6.82
CA SER A 541 -7.51 -33.82 6.84
C SER A 541 -7.51 -34.88 5.72
N GLU A 542 -8.68 -35.19 5.16
CA GLU A 542 -8.83 -36.05 3.99
C GLU A 542 -8.08 -35.53 2.76
N PHE A 543 -7.89 -34.20 2.64
CA PHE A 543 -7.18 -33.57 1.54
C PHE A 543 -5.67 -33.47 1.76
N LYS A 544 -5.07 -34.14 2.76
CA LYS A 544 -3.62 -34.06 3.06
C LYS A 544 -2.69 -34.48 1.91
N ASN A 545 -3.21 -35.28 0.97
CA ASN A 545 -2.48 -35.71 -0.22
C ASN A 545 -2.54 -34.67 -1.36
N VAL A 546 -3.38 -33.64 -1.23
CA VAL A 546 -3.60 -32.58 -2.22
C VAL A 546 -3.17 -31.23 -1.68
N ILE A 547 -3.45 -30.93 -0.40
CA ILE A 547 -3.11 -29.66 0.25
C ILE A 547 -1.99 -29.91 1.26
N LYS A 548 -0.89 -29.18 1.11
CA LYS A 548 0.22 -29.12 2.06
C LYS A 548 0.26 -27.76 2.72
N VAL A 549 0.18 -27.75 4.06
CA VAL A 549 0.44 -26.54 4.87
C VAL A 549 1.84 -26.69 5.41
N ILE A 550 2.78 -25.93 4.86
CA ILE A 550 4.20 -26.02 5.18
C ILE A 550 4.56 -24.82 6.06
N LYS A 551 5.04 -25.08 7.28
CA LYS A 551 5.62 -24.04 8.13
C LYS A 551 7.09 -23.87 7.78
N ILE A 552 7.50 -22.66 7.40
CA ILE A 552 8.86 -22.41 6.88
C ILE A 552 9.93 -22.75 7.93
N SER A 553 9.66 -22.50 9.21
CA SER A 553 10.56 -22.81 10.31
C SER A 553 10.93 -24.31 10.42
N GLU A 554 10.19 -25.21 9.78
CA GLU A 554 10.46 -26.66 9.80
C GLU A 554 11.28 -27.13 8.58
N ILE A 555 11.38 -26.31 7.53
CA ILE A 555 12.23 -26.57 6.35
C ILE A 555 13.51 -25.73 6.34
N ALA A 556 13.49 -24.59 7.03
CA ALA A 556 14.65 -23.79 7.40
C ALA A 556 14.52 -23.54 8.90
N ASP A 557 15.36 -24.18 9.72
CA ASP A 557 15.28 -24.12 11.18
C ASP A 557 15.20 -22.67 11.67
N GLY A 558 14.05 -22.26 12.23
CA GLY A 558 13.75 -20.89 12.68
C GLY A 558 13.58 -19.82 11.59
N GLY A 559 13.72 -20.16 10.31
CA GLY A 559 13.76 -19.23 9.18
C GLY A 559 12.39 -18.84 8.63
N THR A 560 12.41 -17.92 7.67
CA THR A 560 11.23 -17.42 6.94
C THR A 560 11.46 -17.50 5.42
N LEU A 561 10.42 -17.23 4.63
CA LEU A 561 10.53 -17.12 3.19
C LEU A 561 10.53 -15.64 2.78
N SER A 562 11.45 -15.25 1.90
CA SER A 562 11.48 -13.97 1.21
C SER A 562 11.22 -14.18 -0.27
N ILE A 563 10.44 -13.29 -0.87
CA ILE A 563 10.07 -13.32 -2.29
C ILE A 563 10.34 -11.93 -2.86
N ILE A 564 11.27 -11.86 -3.80
CA ILE A 564 11.60 -10.65 -4.54
C ILE A 564 11.04 -10.81 -5.95
N MET A 565 10.25 -9.85 -6.38
CA MET A 565 9.66 -9.77 -7.71
C MET A 565 10.07 -8.44 -8.35
N ASP A 566 10.99 -8.48 -9.32
CA ASP A 566 11.41 -7.32 -10.10
C ASP A 566 10.64 -7.32 -11.42
N GLY A 567 9.57 -6.51 -11.49
CA GLY A 567 8.73 -6.41 -12.67
C GLY A 567 9.40 -5.68 -13.85
N GLU A 568 10.47 -4.93 -13.62
CA GLU A 568 11.24 -4.25 -14.66
C GLU A 568 12.23 -5.20 -15.33
N ALA A 569 12.97 -5.97 -14.53
CA ALA A 569 13.78 -7.08 -15.03
C ALA A 569 12.91 -8.26 -15.48
N ASN A 570 11.63 -8.27 -15.11
CA ASN A 570 10.66 -9.34 -15.31
C ASN A 570 11.16 -10.67 -14.72
N THR A 571 11.72 -10.63 -13.51
CA THR A 571 12.31 -11.77 -12.78
C THR A 571 11.83 -11.82 -11.34
N ALA A 572 11.51 -13.02 -10.84
CA ALA A 572 11.18 -13.26 -9.44
C ALA A 572 12.03 -14.38 -8.84
N LEU A 573 12.27 -14.31 -7.54
CA LEU A 573 12.96 -15.33 -6.75
C LEU A 573 12.30 -15.45 -5.38
N ALA A 574 11.93 -16.68 -5.03
CA ALA A 574 11.56 -17.04 -3.67
C ALA A 574 12.67 -17.88 -3.03
N TYR A 575 13.11 -17.48 -1.85
CA TYR A 575 14.22 -18.14 -1.17
C TYR A 575 14.05 -18.14 0.35
N LEU A 576 14.56 -19.22 0.96
CA LEU A 576 14.58 -19.40 2.41
C LEU A 576 15.60 -18.44 3.02
N VAL A 577 15.15 -17.66 3.98
CA VAL A 577 15.94 -16.79 4.84
C VAL A 577 16.15 -17.53 6.16
N PRO A 578 17.39 -17.86 6.54
CA PRO A 578 17.66 -18.43 7.85
C PRO A 578 17.24 -17.44 8.94
N PRO A 579 16.97 -17.90 10.16
CA PRO A 579 16.65 -17.01 11.25
C PRO A 579 17.76 -16.00 11.49
N ASP A 580 17.38 -14.75 11.65
CA ASP A 580 18.24 -13.62 11.96
C ASP A 580 18.53 -13.54 13.48
N HIS A 581 18.61 -14.67 14.19
CA HIS A 581 18.72 -14.69 15.66
C HIS A 581 19.95 -13.94 16.18
N TRP A 582 21.10 -14.10 15.52
CA TRP A 582 22.33 -13.42 15.89
C TRP A 582 22.35 -11.96 15.40
N GLU A 583 21.80 -11.67 14.22
CA GLU A 583 21.72 -10.31 13.68
C GLU A 583 20.78 -9.45 14.53
N TRP A 584 19.64 -9.98 14.94
CA TRP A 584 18.73 -9.31 15.88
C TRP A 584 19.39 -9.07 17.24
N ARG A 585 20.03 -10.08 17.85
CA ARG A 585 20.74 -9.89 19.14
C ARG A 585 21.81 -8.81 19.02
N LYS A 586 22.57 -8.83 17.92
CA LYS A 586 23.57 -7.80 17.63
C LYS A 586 22.94 -6.41 17.49
N ASN A 587 21.84 -6.28 16.74
CA ASN A 587 21.14 -5.00 16.57
C ASN A 587 20.58 -4.49 17.91
N LYS A 588 20.06 -5.38 18.77
CA LYS A 588 19.57 -5.04 20.11
C LYS A 588 20.69 -4.64 21.07
N ALA A 589 21.85 -5.27 20.97
CA ALA A 589 23.04 -4.82 21.69
C ALA A 589 23.48 -3.42 21.25
N GLU A 590 23.45 -3.14 19.93
CA GLU A 590 23.75 -1.81 19.39
C GLU A 590 22.70 -0.76 19.81
N GLU A 591 21.42 -1.13 19.89
CA GLU A 591 20.33 -0.27 20.40
C GLU A 591 20.52 0.08 21.88
N ILE A 592 20.85 -0.92 22.72
CA ILE A 592 21.20 -0.72 24.13
C ILE A 592 22.39 0.23 24.24
N ALA A 593 23.45 0.00 23.47
CA ALA A 593 24.65 0.83 23.48
C ALA A 593 24.38 2.28 23.05
N ARG A 594 23.41 2.53 22.16
CA ARG A 594 23.03 3.89 21.74
C ARG A 594 22.13 4.61 22.73
N THR A 595 21.28 3.88 23.45
CA THR A 595 20.24 4.47 24.32
C THR A 595 20.67 4.61 25.77
N ILE A 596 21.72 3.89 26.18
CA ILE A 596 22.22 3.92 27.55
C ILE A 596 22.98 5.22 27.86
N ASP A 597 22.66 5.84 29.00
CA ASP A 597 23.35 7.04 29.46
C ASP A 597 24.68 6.67 30.13
N GLN A 598 25.77 6.83 29.38
CA GLN A 598 27.11 6.46 29.83
C GLN A 598 27.57 7.24 31.06
N GLU A 599 27.27 8.54 31.12
CA GLU A 599 27.72 9.41 32.21
C GLU A 599 26.95 9.11 33.49
N LEU A 600 25.63 8.92 33.36
CA LEU A 600 24.77 8.57 34.49
C LEU A 600 25.24 7.28 35.17
N TYR A 601 25.57 6.25 34.38
CA TYR A 601 25.92 4.93 34.88
C TYR A 601 27.43 4.66 35.01
N GLY A 602 28.28 5.63 34.66
CA GLY A 602 29.75 5.48 34.72
C GLY A 602 30.29 4.41 33.76
N ILE A 603 29.75 4.32 32.54
CA ILE A 603 30.13 3.32 31.53
C ILE A 603 31.22 3.88 30.62
N LYS A 604 32.35 3.18 30.51
CA LYS A 604 33.45 3.51 29.60
C LYS A 604 33.31 2.85 28.22
N ALA A 605 32.85 1.61 28.19
CA ALA A 605 32.69 0.85 26.96
C ALA A 605 31.75 -0.35 27.14
N ILE A 606 31.13 -0.79 26.05
CA ILE A 606 30.31 -2.00 26.00
C ILE A 606 30.87 -2.88 24.89
N TYR A 607 30.96 -4.18 25.17
CA TYR A 607 31.47 -5.19 24.26
C TYR A 607 30.48 -6.34 24.13
N ILE A 608 30.33 -6.86 22.91
CA ILE A 608 29.62 -8.11 22.64
C ILE A 608 30.63 -9.26 22.60
N ILE A 609 30.29 -10.37 23.26
CA ILE A 609 31.06 -11.62 23.20
C ILE A 609 30.14 -12.80 22.78
N GLY A 610 30.67 -14.02 22.83
CA GLY A 610 29.88 -15.24 22.72
C GLY A 610 29.25 -15.49 21.34
N SER A 611 28.10 -16.18 21.36
CA SER A 611 27.44 -16.69 20.16
C SER A 611 26.93 -15.59 19.22
N THR A 612 26.51 -14.45 19.78
CA THR A 612 26.06 -13.29 19.01
C THR A 612 27.22 -12.67 18.22
N LYS A 613 28.38 -12.48 18.86
CA LYS A 613 29.59 -11.96 18.19
C LYS A 613 30.10 -12.90 17.10
N ASN A 614 29.98 -14.21 17.32
CA ASN A 614 30.45 -15.24 16.39
C ASN A 614 29.44 -15.61 15.29
N GLY A 615 28.24 -15.01 15.30
CA GLY A 615 27.21 -15.23 14.29
C GLY A 615 26.52 -16.60 14.39
N THR A 616 26.57 -17.23 15.57
CA THR A 616 26.07 -18.59 15.82
C THR A 616 24.93 -18.64 16.83
N ALA A 617 24.42 -17.48 17.29
CA ALA A 617 23.31 -17.42 18.24
C ALA A 617 22.04 -18.06 17.66
N GLY A 618 21.41 -18.93 18.45
CA GLY A 618 20.14 -19.57 18.16
C GLY A 618 18.95 -18.88 18.84
N PRO A 619 17.72 -19.42 18.70
CA PRO A 619 16.51 -18.78 19.22
C PRO A 619 16.47 -18.72 20.75
N ALA A 620 17.10 -19.68 21.43
CA ALA A 620 17.20 -19.74 22.89
C ALA A 620 18.52 -19.18 23.44
N SER A 621 19.40 -18.63 22.59
CA SER A 621 20.68 -18.09 23.05
C SER A 621 20.49 -16.81 23.86
N ASP A 622 21.37 -16.58 24.81
CA ASP A 622 21.58 -15.31 25.48
C ASP A 622 22.32 -14.31 24.58
N LEU A 623 22.38 -13.07 25.05
CA LEU A 623 23.16 -11.96 24.54
C LEU A 623 24.17 -11.56 25.61
N ASP A 624 25.41 -12.04 25.42
CA ASP A 624 26.53 -11.75 26.31
C ASP A 624 27.08 -10.33 26.10
N LEU A 625 26.98 -9.48 27.13
CA LEU A 625 27.57 -8.15 27.15
C LEU A 625 28.61 -8.01 28.26
N VAL A 626 29.79 -7.51 27.90
CA VAL A 626 30.79 -7.05 28.87
C VAL A 626 30.73 -5.53 28.93
N ILE A 627 30.45 -4.97 30.12
CA ILE A 627 30.34 -3.53 30.33
C ILE A 627 31.52 -3.09 31.20
N HIS A 628 32.38 -2.26 30.63
CA HIS A 628 33.47 -1.61 31.34
C HIS A 628 32.96 -0.39 32.08
N VAL A 629 33.04 -0.42 33.41
CA VAL A 629 32.49 0.62 34.30
C VAL A 629 33.57 1.24 35.19
N GLU A 630 33.46 2.56 35.38
CA GLU A 630 34.09 3.33 36.45
C GLU A 630 32.96 4.05 37.20
N ALA A 631 32.28 3.30 38.07
CA ALA A 631 31.02 3.69 38.66
C ALA A 631 30.97 3.36 40.17
N THR A 632 30.25 4.18 40.92
CA THR A 632 29.90 3.90 42.33
C THR A 632 28.95 2.70 42.45
N GLU A 633 28.84 2.11 43.64
CA GLU A 633 27.91 0.99 43.85
C GLU A 633 26.44 1.38 43.57
N GLU A 634 26.04 2.61 43.90
CA GLU A 634 24.70 3.12 43.60
C GLU A 634 24.45 3.21 42.08
N GLN A 635 25.44 3.68 41.31
CA GLN A 635 25.34 3.73 39.84
C GLN A 635 25.27 2.32 39.23
N LYS A 636 26.01 1.35 39.78
CA LYS A 636 25.93 -0.05 39.33
C LYS A 636 24.55 -0.65 39.60
N GLU A 637 23.95 -0.40 40.76
CA GLU A 637 22.60 -0.86 41.08
C GLU A 637 21.56 -0.28 40.11
N GLN A 638 21.64 1.02 39.81
CA GLN A 638 20.75 1.68 38.86
C GLN A 638 20.92 1.14 37.43
N LEU A 639 22.17 0.91 37.00
CA LEU A 639 22.49 0.29 35.71
C LEU A 639 21.86 -1.09 35.58
N MET A 640 22.01 -1.94 36.60
CA MET A 640 21.45 -3.29 36.59
C MET A 640 19.92 -3.29 36.58
N LEU A 641 19.27 -2.34 37.28
CA LEU A 641 17.82 -2.16 37.21
C LEU A 641 17.34 -1.76 35.82
N TRP A 642 18.06 -0.82 35.17
CA TRP A 642 17.74 -0.40 33.81
C TRP A 642 17.91 -1.56 32.80
N LEU A 643 19.01 -2.30 32.89
CA LEU A 643 19.27 -3.47 32.03
C LEU A 643 18.24 -4.58 32.23
N LYS A 644 17.78 -4.80 33.48
CA LYS A 644 16.68 -5.74 33.75
C LYS A 644 15.38 -5.32 33.06
N GLY A 645 15.11 -4.02 32.97
CA GLY A 645 13.97 -3.49 32.20
C GLY A 645 14.10 -3.78 30.71
N GLN A 646 15.31 -3.68 30.15
CA GLN A 646 15.57 -4.04 28.74
C GLN A 646 15.45 -5.56 28.52
N ASP A 647 15.95 -6.37 29.45
CA ASP A 647 15.90 -7.83 29.38
C ASP A 647 14.46 -8.35 29.26
N LEU A 648 13.55 -7.83 30.09
CA LEU A 648 12.13 -8.21 30.04
C LEU A 648 11.48 -7.92 28.67
N LYS A 649 11.82 -6.78 28.04
CA LYS A 649 11.35 -6.45 26.69
C LYS A 649 11.92 -7.41 25.65
N LEU A 650 13.21 -7.71 25.74
CA LEU A 650 13.88 -8.63 24.82
C LEU A 650 13.34 -10.07 24.94
N VAL A 651 12.97 -10.51 26.13
CA VAL A 651 12.30 -11.80 26.36
C VAL A 651 10.95 -11.85 25.64
N GLU A 652 10.13 -10.81 25.76
CA GLU A 652 8.83 -10.72 25.09
C GLU A 652 9.00 -10.70 23.57
N GLU A 653 9.88 -9.84 23.04
CA GLU A 653 10.20 -9.78 21.62
C GLU A 653 10.75 -11.11 21.07
N ASN A 654 11.63 -11.80 21.81
CA ASN A 654 12.18 -13.09 21.39
C ASN A 654 11.10 -14.18 21.37
N LYS A 655 10.18 -14.18 22.33
CA LYS A 655 9.02 -15.09 22.35
C LYS A 655 8.08 -14.82 21.18
N GLU A 656 7.80 -13.57 20.85
CA GLU A 656 6.98 -13.22 19.69
C GLU A 656 7.64 -13.64 18.37
N ARG A 657 8.95 -13.44 18.24
CA ARG A 657 9.71 -13.78 17.03
C ARG A 657 9.92 -15.28 16.84
N THR A 658 10.20 -16.00 17.92
CA THR A 658 10.67 -17.40 17.84
C THR A 658 9.68 -18.42 18.38
N GLY A 659 8.72 -17.99 19.20
CA GLY A 659 7.82 -18.86 19.97
C GLY A 659 8.49 -19.57 21.16
N ILE A 660 9.79 -19.34 21.41
CA ILE A 660 10.52 -19.94 22.52
C ILE A 660 10.38 -19.07 23.77
N GLU A 661 10.02 -19.70 24.89
CA GLU A 661 10.04 -19.05 26.20
C GLU A 661 11.44 -19.14 26.80
N THR A 662 12.02 -17.99 27.14
CA THR A 662 13.31 -17.83 27.82
C THR A 662 13.10 -16.97 29.07
N GLU A 663 13.78 -17.29 30.18
CA GLU A 663 13.66 -16.50 31.42
C GLU A 663 14.41 -15.16 31.34
N THR A 664 15.58 -15.17 30.69
CA THR A 664 16.42 -14.00 30.44
C THR A 664 17.01 -14.09 29.04
N ILE A 665 17.33 -12.95 28.45
CA ILE A 665 18.10 -12.84 27.19
C ILE A 665 19.45 -12.20 27.45
N LEU A 666 19.53 -11.16 28.28
CA LEU A 666 20.77 -10.46 28.60
C LEU A 666 21.58 -11.22 29.65
N ASP A 667 22.84 -11.54 29.32
CA ASP A 667 23.85 -11.95 30.28
C ASP A 667 24.91 -10.84 30.40
N ILE A 668 24.98 -10.21 31.57
CA ILE A 668 25.74 -8.96 31.78
C ILE A 668 26.92 -9.21 32.70
N HIS A 669 28.12 -8.86 32.22
CA HIS A 669 29.37 -8.96 32.97
C HIS A 669 29.99 -7.57 33.14
N LEU A 670 30.03 -7.08 34.38
CA LEU A 670 30.67 -5.80 34.70
C LEU A 670 32.18 -6.00 34.93
N VAL A 671 33.01 -5.14 34.36
CA VAL A 671 34.47 -5.13 34.55
C VAL A 671 34.99 -3.74 34.87
N THR A 672 36.02 -3.67 35.72
CA THR A 672 36.68 -2.42 36.11
C THR A 672 38.03 -2.24 35.41
N ASP A 673 38.65 -1.07 35.57
CA ASP A 673 40.03 -0.84 35.08
C ASP A 673 41.02 -1.85 35.68
N GLU A 674 40.88 -2.20 36.96
CA GLU A 674 41.72 -3.18 37.64
C GLU A 674 41.55 -4.60 37.04
N ASP A 675 40.33 -4.95 36.63
CA ASP A 675 40.06 -6.24 35.98
C ASP A 675 40.69 -6.33 34.59
N ILE A 676 40.66 -5.22 33.83
CA ILE A 676 41.27 -5.13 32.50
C ILE A 676 42.79 -5.17 32.60
N GLU A 677 43.39 -4.44 33.55
CA GLU A 677 44.84 -4.44 33.78
C GLU A 677 45.37 -5.82 34.21
N LYS A 678 44.63 -6.50 35.11
CA LYS A 678 45.01 -7.84 35.59
C LYS A 678 44.56 -8.96 34.67
N ASN A 679 43.78 -8.64 33.63
CA ASN A 679 43.19 -9.59 32.70
C ASN A 679 42.37 -10.68 33.41
N THR A 680 41.60 -10.29 34.43
CA THR A 680 40.82 -11.20 35.29
C THR A 680 39.39 -11.39 34.78
N SER A 681 38.83 -12.58 35.01
CA SER A 681 37.42 -12.89 34.70
C SER A 681 37.05 -12.57 33.24
N TRP A 682 35.92 -11.92 33.00
CA TRP A 682 35.42 -11.56 31.67
C TRP A 682 36.26 -10.50 30.94
N ALA A 683 37.13 -9.78 31.65
CA ALA A 683 38.04 -8.81 31.03
C ALA A 683 39.06 -9.49 30.09
N SER A 684 39.34 -10.79 30.28
CA SER A 684 40.20 -11.55 29.37
C SER A 684 39.66 -11.67 27.95
N HIS A 685 38.34 -11.52 27.77
CA HIS A 685 37.73 -11.53 26.44
C HIS A 685 37.99 -10.22 25.67
N ILE A 686 38.17 -9.08 26.36
CA ILE A 686 38.40 -7.78 25.71
C ILE A 686 39.72 -7.79 24.93
N ASN A 687 40.77 -8.32 25.54
CA ASN A 687 42.13 -8.34 24.97
C ASN A 687 42.56 -9.74 24.46
N SER A 688 41.60 -10.64 24.23
CA SER A 688 41.90 -12.02 23.81
C SER A 688 42.61 -12.06 22.44
N PRO A 689 43.77 -12.73 22.31
CA PRO A 689 44.46 -12.86 21.03
C PRO A 689 43.79 -13.86 20.07
N TYR A 690 42.86 -14.68 20.56
CA TYR A 690 42.20 -15.73 19.77
C TYR A 690 40.75 -15.38 19.42
N ASP A 691 40.02 -14.74 20.34
CA ASP A 691 38.61 -14.39 20.17
C ASP A 691 38.29 -13.06 20.87
N PRO A 692 38.75 -11.91 20.34
CA PRO A 692 38.57 -10.61 21.00
C PRO A 692 37.10 -10.21 21.00
N ALA A 693 36.68 -9.58 22.10
CA ALA A 693 35.35 -9.00 22.23
C ALA A 693 35.15 -7.88 21.18
N LYS A 694 33.91 -7.73 20.70
CA LYS A 694 33.58 -6.67 19.75
C LYS A 694 33.07 -5.45 20.50
N LYS A 695 33.84 -4.36 20.49
CA LYS A 695 33.41 -3.06 21.04
C LYS A 695 32.22 -2.53 20.25
N LEU A 696 31.20 -2.04 20.94
CA LEU A 696 30.06 -1.36 20.34
C LEU A 696 30.31 0.14 20.22
N ASP A 697 29.80 0.72 19.15
CA ASP A 697 29.83 2.16 18.93
C ASP A 697 28.77 2.81 19.81
N ILE A 698 29.23 3.70 20.69
CA ILE A 698 28.35 4.49 21.54
C ILE A 698 28.51 5.93 21.06
N PRO A 699 27.45 6.54 20.50
CA PRO A 699 27.55 7.89 19.98
C PRO A 699 27.92 8.87 21.10
N PRO A 700 28.88 9.78 20.87
CA PRO A 700 29.09 10.89 21.81
C PRO A 700 27.81 11.72 21.86
N ARG A 701 27.42 12.19 23.06
CA ARG A 701 26.29 13.14 23.18
C ARG A 701 26.54 14.32 22.24
N GLU A 702 25.61 14.57 21.31
CA GLU A 702 25.48 15.90 20.71
C GLU A 702 25.00 16.83 21.84
N ASN A 703 25.83 17.83 22.16
CA ASN A 703 25.51 18.87 23.14
C ASN A 703 24.39 19.78 22.64
#